data_AF-A0A4Q9MEW8-F1
#
_entry.id   AF-A0A4Q9MEW8-F1
#
_cell.length_a   1.000
_cell.length_b   1.000
_cell.length_c   1.000
_cell.angle_alpha   90.00
_cell.angle_beta   90.00
_cell.angle_gamma   90.00
#
_symmetry.space_group_name_H-M   'P 1'
#
loop_
_entity.id
_entity.type
_entity.pdbx_description
1 polymer ?
#
loop_
_entity_poly.entity_id
_entity_poly.type
_entity_poly.pdbx_seq_one_letter_code
_entity_poly.pdbx_strand_id
1 'polypeptide(L)'
;MGQLSSSLNNTDQRIAKSSILTHKMTALGHAAQNATQRILNDDIILDNILPDLNLEDIVSVRQVSNQLRRCSNEPAVWKRVLTHTERQLPPVPPTERYSLANISQIEAERLLTRSLSLPRRWDQHRPQHFRRWEIEAQRKVLEMALLPGGHYLVATVADRNPMRYCIEVYTSDFNYSMGFPVARLTTPSKAFHLRATYLSIHGRPGIAIAYIRRNYRRESFKDEFDINRLAPDSDWFSAKVKYECAVMHVPLQSLELLFDNGKPWDPKEYRTRALQQDRPFQVLTEITSRARMSNPIIDEDRNGTPLVAVLKHPDRIVYKNLDGGLGCTMYCAPHPSYQNFAHAIMAFTFVPSQHQFLLVRRAGEDPDPLQVAADLADLPPGEILTGPYYFAELYDVKYTIDGASLTCDAASRTAVHDAGWNFWHKVWITHPGMGAALKNDVSVRAELQSTSPTKPLPITIFVQADRSYGLVFNTFFPEPVPASSSSDMDANASTRYMYVLSEDDPFIETEPLPEGMESLNDLYEHRILLGSTRPVIYTIPRQGSKANSFQVRMLGGVWDEGLLDKPPATVEAQAVGSQDVPANDAAHDDEVNDHDEEPEEDADEGSEDNEEDGQSDVLEESSRIRVSHQFNLKLADLDHVSAIAWDETIGRLCIGYANSTRIAVFDFAGAPVPARL
;
A
#
# COMPACT_ATOMS: atom_id res chain seq x y z
N MET A 1 21.07 -50.23 -43.54
CA MET A 1 19.73 -50.82 -43.76
C MET A 1 18.82 -50.33 -42.65
N GLY A 2 17.79 -49.56 -43.01
CA GLY A 2 16.56 -49.30 -42.24
C GLY A 2 16.68 -48.65 -40.86
N GLN A 3 16.51 -47.33 -40.79
CA GLN A 3 16.09 -46.64 -39.55
C GLN A 3 15.29 -45.35 -39.86
N LEU A 4 14.32 -45.09 -38.97
CA LEU A 4 13.56 -43.85 -38.70
C LEU A 4 12.31 -43.53 -39.53
N SER A 5 11.13 -43.64 -38.91
CA SER A 5 10.35 -42.49 -38.39
C SER A 5 8.89 -42.86 -38.09
N SER A 6 8.38 -42.43 -36.93
CA SER A 6 7.06 -41.78 -36.80
C SER A 6 6.78 -41.45 -35.34
N SER A 7 6.82 -40.15 -35.04
CA SER A 7 6.24 -39.50 -33.87
C SER A 7 5.24 -38.47 -34.40
N LEU A 8 4.00 -38.48 -33.89
CA LEU A 8 3.12 -37.33 -33.64
C LEU A 8 1.68 -37.84 -33.41
N ASN A 9 0.91 -37.04 -32.64
CA ASN A 9 -0.50 -37.16 -32.26
C ASN A 9 -0.81 -37.89 -30.95
N ASN A 10 -0.62 -37.19 -29.83
CA ASN A 10 -1.26 -37.58 -28.57
C ASN A 10 -1.58 -36.38 -27.63
N THR A 11 -2.10 -35.29 -28.19
CA THR A 11 -2.44 -34.07 -27.40
C THR A 11 -3.95 -33.79 -27.35
N ASP A 12 -4.74 -34.24 -28.33
CA ASP A 12 -6.18 -33.91 -28.39
C ASP A 12 -7.14 -34.89 -27.68
N GLN A 13 -6.64 -36.02 -27.15
CA GLN A 13 -7.48 -36.94 -26.35
C GLN A 13 -7.53 -36.62 -24.85
N ARG A 14 -6.82 -35.57 -24.38
CA ARG A 14 -6.81 -35.19 -22.95
C ARG A 14 -7.87 -34.16 -22.55
N ILE A 15 -8.48 -33.44 -23.49
CA ILE A 15 -9.44 -32.37 -23.18
C ILE A 15 -10.90 -32.89 -23.07
N ALA A 16 -11.25 -33.96 -23.79
CA ALA A 16 -12.61 -34.51 -23.76
C ALA A 16 -12.93 -35.42 -22.53
N LYS A 17 -11.92 -35.87 -21.77
CA LYS A 17 -12.13 -36.72 -20.56
C LYS A 17 -12.19 -35.94 -19.24
N SER A 18 -11.85 -34.65 -19.26
CA SER A 18 -11.92 -33.76 -18.09
C SER A 18 -13.34 -33.24 -17.82
N SER A 19 -14.16 -33.04 -18.86
CA SER A 19 -15.50 -32.44 -18.75
C SER A 19 -16.60 -33.42 -18.28
N ILE A 20 -16.42 -34.73 -18.47
CA ILE A 20 -17.46 -35.74 -18.16
C ILE A 20 -17.41 -36.22 -16.69
N LEU A 21 -16.35 -35.91 -15.95
CA LEU A 21 -16.20 -36.26 -14.53
C LEU A 21 -16.81 -35.22 -13.58
N THR A 22 -16.97 -33.97 -14.02
CA THR A 22 -17.42 -32.85 -13.16
C THR A 22 -18.95 -32.78 -13.01
N HIS A 23 -19.72 -33.34 -13.95
CA HIS A 23 -21.19 -33.26 -13.94
C HIS A 23 -21.93 -34.44 -13.29
N LYS A 24 -21.24 -35.55 -12.97
CA LYS A 24 -21.87 -36.72 -12.30
C LYS A 24 -21.73 -36.77 -10.78
N MET A 25 -20.98 -35.85 -10.15
CA MET A 25 -20.77 -35.87 -8.69
C MET A 25 -21.85 -35.14 -7.87
N THR A 26 -22.80 -34.45 -8.50
CA THR A 26 -23.84 -33.67 -7.80
C THR A 26 -25.12 -34.45 -7.47
N ALA A 27 -25.31 -35.67 -7.97
CA ALA A 27 -26.58 -36.40 -7.88
C ALA A 27 -26.62 -37.58 -6.87
N LEU A 28 -25.57 -37.81 -6.07
CA LEU A 28 -25.48 -38.94 -5.11
C LEU A 28 -25.41 -38.52 -3.63
N GLY A 29 -25.92 -37.33 -3.31
CA GLY A 29 -25.71 -36.66 -2.02
C GLY A 29 -26.51 -37.15 -0.80
N HIS A 30 -27.38 -38.18 -0.89
CA HIS A 30 -28.28 -38.48 0.23
C HIS A 30 -28.36 -39.93 0.74
N ALA A 31 -27.62 -40.90 0.17
CA ALA A 31 -27.75 -42.31 0.58
C ALA A 31 -26.47 -43.02 1.08
N ALA A 32 -25.32 -42.32 1.19
CA ALA A 32 -24.03 -42.96 1.50
C ALA A 32 -23.32 -42.38 2.73
N GLN A 33 -24.03 -42.21 3.85
CA GLN A 33 -23.45 -41.57 5.04
C GLN A 33 -22.57 -42.46 5.94
N ASN A 34 -22.47 -43.78 5.75
CA ASN A 34 -21.82 -44.64 6.77
C ASN A 34 -20.69 -45.58 6.30
N ALA A 35 -20.19 -45.43 5.08
CA ALA A 35 -18.95 -46.11 4.67
C ALA A 35 -18.07 -45.13 3.89
N THR A 36 -17.39 -44.22 4.59
CA THR A 36 -16.27 -43.45 4.04
C THR A 36 -15.12 -44.41 3.78
N GLN A 37 -15.16 -45.07 2.63
CA GLN A 37 -14.07 -45.92 2.17
C GLN A 37 -12.83 -45.03 2.04
N ARG A 38 -11.87 -45.20 2.96
CA ARG A 38 -10.59 -44.49 2.91
C ARG A 38 -9.93 -44.88 1.59
N ILE A 39 -9.63 -43.88 0.75
CA ILE A 39 -9.11 -44.11 -0.60
C ILE A 39 -7.66 -44.59 -0.52
N LEU A 40 -6.88 -44.04 0.43
CA LEU A 40 -5.49 -44.36 0.71
C LEU A 40 -5.21 -44.26 2.22
N ASN A 41 -4.05 -44.72 2.69
CA ASN A 41 -3.59 -44.41 4.05
C ASN A 41 -3.30 -42.90 4.18
N ASP A 42 -3.62 -42.30 5.32
CA ASP A 42 -3.39 -40.86 5.57
C ASP A 42 -1.90 -40.51 5.43
N ASP A 43 -0.99 -41.40 5.85
CA ASP A 43 0.46 -41.20 5.72
C ASP A 43 0.91 -41.11 4.26
N ILE A 44 0.33 -41.93 3.37
CA ILE A 44 0.63 -41.87 1.93
C ILE A 44 0.19 -40.51 1.38
N ILE A 45 -0.98 -40.02 1.80
CA ILE A 45 -1.49 -38.72 1.38
C ILE A 45 -0.56 -37.60 1.88
N LEU A 46 -0.20 -37.61 3.17
CA LEU A 46 0.58 -36.55 3.82
C LEU A 46 2.05 -36.49 3.38
N ASP A 47 2.67 -37.65 3.15
CA ASP A 47 4.11 -37.78 2.93
C ASP A 47 4.49 -38.01 1.47
N ASN A 48 3.56 -38.43 0.61
CA ASN A 48 3.87 -38.77 -0.80
C ASN A 48 2.99 -38.05 -1.82
N ILE A 49 1.82 -37.51 -1.43
CA ILE A 49 0.92 -36.82 -2.37
C ILE A 49 0.96 -35.32 -2.14
N LEU A 50 0.56 -34.87 -0.94
CA LEU A 50 0.51 -33.44 -0.61
C LEU A 50 1.84 -32.69 -0.69
N PRO A 51 3.04 -33.27 -0.43
CA PRO A 51 4.30 -32.55 -0.62
C PRO A 51 4.56 -32.15 -2.08
N ASP A 52 4.05 -32.92 -3.05
CA ASP A 52 4.28 -32.70 -4.48
C ASP A 52 3.23 -31.77 -5.11
N LEU A 53 2.23 -31.34 -4.34
CA LEU A 53 1.18 -30.43 -4.79
C LEU A 53 1.55 -28.98 -4.48
N ASN A 54 1.26 -28.09 -5.43
CA ASN A 54 1.31 -26.66 -5.17
C ASN A 54 0.13 -26.22 -4.27
N LEU A 55 0.16 -24.95 -3.87
CA LEU A 55 -0.86 -24.36 -3.01
C LEU A 55 -2.27 -24.46 -3.60
N GLU A 56 -2.41 -24.18 -4.90
CA GLU A 56 -3.68 -24.25 -5.63
C GLU A 56 -4.28 -25.66 -5.62
N ASP A 57 -3.44 -26.66 -5.84
CA ASP A 57 -3.81 -28.07 -5.89
C ASP A 57 -4.21 -28.57 -4.51
N ILE A 58 -3.47 -28.20 -3.45
CA ILE A 58 -3.84 -28.56 -2.06
C ILE A 58 -5.23 -28.01 -1.70
N VAL A 59 -5.50 -26.74 -2.04
CA VAL A 59 -6.80 -26.10 -1.79
C VAL A 59 -7.92 -26.77 -2.59
N SER A 60 -7.63 -27.23 -3.81
CA SER A 60 -8.59 -27.92 -4.68
C SER A 60 -8.88 -29.35 -4.19
N VAL A 61 -7.84 -30.11 -3.86
CA VAL A 61 -7.91 -31.50 -3.37
C VAL A 61 -8.68 -31.59 -2.04
N ARG A 62 -8.57 -30.56 -1.19
CA ARG A 62 -9.35 -30.42 0.04
C ARG A 62 -10.86 -30.47 -0.19
N GLN A 63 -11.36 -30.06 -1.36
CA GLN A 63 -12.79 -30.02 -1.66
C GLN A 63 -13.33 -31.37 -2.17
N VAL A 64 -12.47 -32.35 -2.42
CA VAL A 64 -12.84 -33.62 -3.06
C VAL A 64 -13.39 -34.65 -2.07
N SER A 65 -12.79 -34.79 -0.87
CA SER A 65 -13.25 -35.75 0.13
C SER A 65 -12.96 -35.31 1.56
N ASN A 66 -13.73 -35.81 2.53
CA ASN A 66 -13.49 -35.56 3.96
C ASN A 66 -12.11 -36.04 4.43
N GLN A 67 -11.59 -37.13 3.85
CA GLN A 67 -10.26 -37.63 4.18
C GLN A 67 -9.18 -36.66 3.72
N LEU A 68 -9.21 -36.26 2.44
CA LEU A 68 -8.28 -35.28 1.87
C LEU A 68 -8.40 -33.92 2.56
N ARG A 69 -9.61 -33.54 2.97
CA ARG A 69 -9.83 -32.34 3.79
C ARG A 69 -9.12 -32.43 5.14
N ARG A 70 -9.23 -33.57 5.82
CA ARG A 70 -8.55 -33.79 7.10
C ARG A 70 -7.04 -33.81 6.92
N CYS A 71 -6.50 -34.56 5.95
CA CYS A 71 -5.06 -34.62 5.71
C CYS A 71 -4.49 -33.25 5.31
N SER A 72 -5.17 -32.52 4.42
CA SER A 72 -4.76 -31.15 4.06
C SER A 72 -4.93 -30.14 5.20
N ASN A 73 -5.60 -30.47 6.31
CA ASN A 73 -5.66 -29.63 7.51
C ASN A 73 -4.49 -29.92 8.46
N GLU A 74 -3.60 -30.87 8.17
CA GLU A 74 -2.46 -31.10 9.06
C GLU A 74 -1.48 -29.90 9.03
N PRO A 75 -1.03 -29.39 10.19
CA PRO A 75 -0.12 -28.24 10.26
C PRO A 75 1.17 -28.45 9.45
N ALA A 76 1.68 -29.68 9.41
CA ALA A 76 2.89 -30.04 8.69
C ALA A 76 2.80 -29.73 7.19
N VAL A 77 1.62 -29.89 6.58
CA VAL A 77 1.38 -29.60 5.15
C VAL A 77 1.60 -28.11 4.89
N TRP A 78 0.94 -27.25 5.65
CA TRP A 78 1.02 -25.80 5.45
C TRP A 78 2.39 -25.21 5.79
N LYS A 79 3.04 -25.72 6.84
CA LYS A 79 4.42 -25.34 7.18
C LYS A 79 5.39 -25.73 6.07
N ARG A 80 5.23 -26.91 5.47
CA ARG A 80 6.02 -27.34 4.31
C ARG A 80 5.77 -26.46 3.09
N VAL A 81 4.51 -26.10 2.80
CA VAL A 81 4.22 -25.19 1.68
C VAL A 81 4.80 -23.80 1.93
N LEU A 82 4.73 -23.30 3.17
CA LEU A 82 5.39 -22.05 3.57
C LEU A 82 6.89 -22.12 3.31
N THR A 83 7.58 -23.23 3.63
CA THR A 83 9.02 -23.35 3.43
C THR A 83 9.50 -23.33 1.98
N HIS A 84 8.62 -23.69 1.05
CA HIS A 84 8.98 -23.81 -0.36
C HIS A 84 8.30 -22.76 -1.25
N THR A 85 7.53 -21.83 -0.67
CA THR A 85 6.83 -20.84 -1.48
C THR A 85 7.78 -19.72 -1.91
N GLU A 86 7.83 -19.48 -3.22
CA GLU A 86 8.53 -18.33 -3.80
C GLU A 86 7.65 -17.06 -3.81
N ARG A 87 6.38 -17.19 -3.38
CA ARG A 87 5.44 -16.08 -3.39
C ARG A 87 5.77 -15.09 -2.27
N GLN A 88 5.55 -13.80 -2.54
CA GLN A 88 5.64 -12.78 -1.51
C GLN A 88 4.54 -12.98 -0.46
N LEU A 89 4.94 -13.44 0.72
CA LEU A 89 4.03 -13.62 1.84
C LEU A 89 3.68 -12.25 2.46
N PRO A 90 2.43 -12.06 2.92
CA PRO A 90 2.08 -10.92 3.74
C PRO A 90 2.97 -10.86 4.99
N PRO A 91 3.33 -9.66 5.46
CA PRO A 91 4.01 -9.52 6.73
C PRO A 91 3.11 -9.98 7.88
N VAL A 92 3.76 -10.43 8.95
CA VAL A 92 3.12 -10.82 10.20
C VAL A 92 3.68 -9.96 11.33
N PRO A 93 2.99 -9.85 12.47
CA PRO A 93 3.58 -9.25 13.65
C PRO A 93 4.90 -9.95 14.01
N PRO A 94 5.97 -9.20 14.33
CA PRO A 94 7.27 -9.77 14.62
C PRO A 94 7.35 -10.40 16.01
N THR A 95 6.70 -11.54 16.19
CA THR A 95 6.66 -12.30 17.44
C THR A 95 6.95 -13.78 17.22
N GLU A 96 7.48 -14.44 18.25
CA GLU A 96 7.79 -15.88 18.22
C GLU A 96 6.57 -16.74 17.86
N ARG A 97 5.36 -16.24 18.13
CA ARG A 97 4.10 -16.88 17.75
C ARG A 97 4.02 -17.17 16.26
N TYR A 98 4.53 -16.26 15.44
CA TYR A 98 4.50 -16.39 13.99
C TYR A 98 5.77 -17.02 13.43
N SER A 99 6.67 -17.56 14.25
CA SER A 99 7.80 -18.40 13.79
C SER A 99 7.30 -19.68 13.15
N LEU A 100 8.10 -20.30 12.27
CA LEU A 100 7.70 -21.55 11.58
C LEU A 100 7.37 -22.67 12.58
N ALA A 101 8.09 -22.72 13.70
CA ALA A 101 7.85 -23.67 14.78
C ALA A 101 6.49 -23.47 15.46
N ASN A 102 6.08 -22.22 15.70
CA ASN A 102 4.91 -21.91 16.52
C ASN A 102 3.66 -21.51 15.75
N ILE A 103 3.80 -21.13 14.47
CA ILE A 103 2.67 -20.68 13.64
C ILE A 103 1.60 -21.76 13.59
N SER A 104 0.36 -21.35 13.85
CA SER A 104 -0.77 -22.26 13.77
C SER A 104 -1.07 -22.64 12.32
N GLN A 105 -1.68 -23.80 12.11
CA GLN A 105 -2.14 -24.25 10.79
C GLN A 105 -3.02 -23.18 10.11
N ILE A 106 -3.96 -22.58 10.85
CA ILE A 106 -4.90 -21.60 10.31
C ILE A 106 -4.17 -20.33 9.85
N GLU A 107 -3.19 -19.86 10.63
CA GLU A 107 -2.39 -18.68 10.27
C GLU A 107 -1.51 -18.97 9.04
N ALA A 108 -0.85 -20.13 9.01
CA ALA A 108 -0.03 -20.55 7.88
C ALA A 108 -0.84 -20.64 6.58
N GLU A 109 -1.97 -21.36 6.63
CA GLU A 109 -2.90 -21.47 5.50
C GLU A 109 -3.40 -20.10 5.04
N ARG A 110 -3.70 -19.22 5.99
CA ARG A 110 -4.18 -17.87 5.70
C ARG A 110 -3.15 -17.03 4.96
N LEU A 111 -1.89 -17.02 5.41
CA LEU A 111 -0.81 -16.27 4.76
C LEU A 111 -0.65 -16.72 3.31
N LEU A 112 -0.60 -18.02 3.10
CA LEU A 112 -0.49 -18.63 1.77
C LEU A 112 -1.70 -18.29 0.89
N THR A 113 -2.91 -18.52 1.39
CA THR A 113 -4.15 -18.25 0.65
C THR A 113 -4.26 -16.77 0.29
N ARG A 114 -3.85 -15.85 1.17
CA ARG A 114 -3.84 -14.41 0.89
C ARG A 114 -2.82 -14.04 -0.20
N SER A 115 -1.60 -14.56 -0.10
CA SER A 115 -0.55 -14.34 -1.12
C SER A 115 -1.00 -14.77 -2.52
N LEU A 116 -1.83 -15.81 -2.59
CA LEU A 116 -2.37 -16.36 -3.83
C LEU A 116 -3.56 -15.58 -4.38
N SER A 117 -4.51 -15.26 -3.51
CA SER A 117 -5.82 -14.73 -3.91
C SER A 117 -5.84 -13.22 -4.10
N LEU A 118 -4.97 -12.48 -3.42
CA LEU A 118 -4.93 -11.03 -3.53
C LEU A 118 -4.61 -10.56 -4.95
N PRO A 119 -3.51 -10.99 -5.61
CA PRO A 119 -3.21 -10.54 -6.97
C PRO A 119 -4.37 -10.87 -7.93
N ARG A 120 -4.86 -12.11 -7.91
CA ARG A 120 -5.99 -12.56 -8.77
C ARG A 120 -7.25 -11.71 -8.68
N ARG A 121 -7.53 -11.11 -7.53
CA ARG A 121 -8.70 -10.23 -7.34
C ARG A 121 -8.39 -8.77 -7.59
N TRP A 122 -7.20 -8.35 -7.19
CA TRP A 122 -6.75 -6.99 -7.38
C TRP A 122 -6.59 -6.65 -8.86
N ASP A 123 -6.14 -7.61 -9.65
CA ASP A 123 -5.90 -7.47 -11.10
C ASP A 123 -7.22 -7.54 -11.91
N GLN A 124 -8.37 -7.71 -11.25
CA GLN A 124 -9.67 -7.63 -11.92
C GLN A 124 -9.99 -6.17 -12.27
N HIS A 125 -10.62 -5.96 -13.42
CA HIS A 125 -11.02 -4.61 -13.87
C HIS A 125 -11.85 -3.84 -12.82
N ARG A 126 -12.71 -4.53 -12.08
CA ARG A 126 -13.45 -4.00 -10.92
C ARG A 126 -13.18 -4.87 -9.69
N PRO A 127 -12.18 -4.54 -8.86
CA PRO A 127 -11.82 -5.34 -7.70
C PRO A 127 -13.02 -5.53 -6.76
N GLN A 128 -13.32 -6.78 -6.43
CA GLN A 128 -14.38 -7.15 -5.49
C GLN A 128 -13.79 -7.61 -4.16
N HIS A 129 -14.36 -7.12 -3.06
CA HIS A 129 -13.99 -7.60 -1.73
C HIS A 129 -14.54 -9.02 -1.52
N PHE A 130 -13.73 -9.88 -0.90
CA PHE A 130 -14.12 -11.23 -0.53
C PHE A 130 -15.05 -11.25 0.67
N ARG A 131 -14.74 -10.41 1.66
CA ARG A 131 -15.41 -10.40 2.96
C ARG A 131 -15.59 -8.97 3.42
N ARG A 132 -16.82 -8.64 3.82
CA ARG A 132 -17.18 -7.42 4.54
C ARG A 132 -17.57 -7.77 5.96
N TRP A 133 -17.05 -7.05 6.94
CA TRP A 133 -17.46 -7.17 8.34
C TRP A 133 -17.23 -5.83 9.08
N GLU A 134 -17.68 -5.72 10.32
CA GLU A 134 -17.63 -4.45 11.07
C GLU A 134 -16.96 -4.62 12.44
N ILE A 135 -16.16 -3.62 12.83
CA ILE A 135 -15.58 -3.43 14.17
C ILE A 135 -16.41 -2.37 14.89
N GLU A 136 -16.81 -2.65 16.12
CA GLU A 136 -17.48 -1.66 16.98
C GLU A 136 -16.42 -0.88 17.77
N ALA A 137 -16.05 0.30 17.28
CA ALA A 137 -15.05 1.17 17.90
C ALA A 137 -15.54 1.86 19.17
N GLN A 138 -16.86 1.83 19.45
CA GLN A 138 -17.54 2.47 20.59
C GLN A 138 -17.45 4.02 20.63
N ARG A 139 -16.59 4.59 19.80
CA ARG A 139 -16.24 6.00 19.70
C ARG A 139 -16.19 6.41 18.24
N LYS A 140 -16.32 7.71 17.98
CA LYS A 140 -16.20 8.24 16.62
C LYS A 140 -14.75 8.17 16.19
N VAL A 141 -14.49 7.52 15.07
CA VAL A 141 -13.16 7.42 14.48
C VAL A 141 -12.82 8.73 13.77
N LEU A 142 -11.59 9.22 13.93
CA LEU A 142 -11.10 10.46 13.34
C LEU A 142 -10.01 10.21 12.30
N GLU A 143 -9.09 9.29 12.59
CA GLU A 143 -8.01 8.87 11.69
C GLU A 143 -7.64 7.42 12.03
N MET A 144 -7.12 6.68 11.04
CA MET A 144 -6.75 5.28 11.19
C MET A 144 -5.41 5.00 10.50
N ALA A 145 -4.63 4.09 11.07
CA ALA A 145 -3.44 3.51 10.47
C ALA A 145 -3.51 1.99 10.64
N LEU A 146 -3.60 1.27 9.52
CA LEU A 146 -3.59 -0.19 9.52
C LEU A 146 -2.14 -0.66 9.45
N LEU A 147 -1.73 -1.54 10.36
CA LEU A 147 -0.38 -2.08 10.33
C LEU A 147 -0.24 -3.13 9.22
N PRO A 148 0.98 -3.31 8.66
CA PRO A 148 1.23 -4.34 7.66
C PRO A 148 0.75 -5.73 8.14
N GLY A 149 0.13 -6.50 7.24
CA GLY A 149 -0.48 -7.79 7.54
C GLY A 149 -1.89 -7.69 8.12
N GLY A 150 -2.34 -6.48 8.45
CA GLY A 150 -3.67 -6.16 8.93
C GLY A 150 -4.08 -6.85 10.22
N HIS A 151 -3.13 -7.26 11.05
CA HIS A 151 -3.38 -7.86 12.37
C HIS A 151 -3.88 -6.83 13.39
N TYR A 152 -3.33 -5.63 13.33
CA TYR A 152 -3.66 -4.53 14.21
C TYR A 152 -4.04 -3.28 13.42
N LEU A 153 -5.00 -2.54 13.96
CA LEU A 153 -5.45 -1.24 13.47
C LEU A 153 -5.29 -0.22 14.59
N VAL A 154 -4.58 0.87 14.35
CA VAL A 154 -4.50 1.98 15.29
C VAL A 154 -5.46 3.06 14.84
N ALA A 155 -6.27 3.59 15.74
CA ALA A 155 -7.18 4.68 15.42
C ALA A 155 -7.10 5.81 16.45
N THR A 156 -7.20 7.04 15.95
CA THR A 156 -7.55 8.18 16.79
C THR A 156 -9.08 8.26 16.87
N VAL A 157 -9.60 8.35 18.09
CA VAL A 157 -11.05 8.32 18.34
C VAL A 157 -11.47 9.44 19.28
N ALA A 158 -12.72 9.87 19.16
CA ALA A 158 -13.35 10.83 20.05
C ALA A 158 -14.66 10.27 20.62
N ASP A 159 -15.00 10.71 21.83
CA ASP A 159 -16.36 10.55 22.35
C ASP A 159 -17.41 11.27 21.47
N ARG A 160 -18.69 10.98 21.74
CA ARG A 160 -19.82 11.53 20.97
C ARG A 160 -19.85 13.06 20.98
N ASN A 161 -19.46 13.66 22.11
CA ASN A 161 -19.20 15.08 22.22
C ASN A 161 -17.68 15.25 22.25
N PRO A 162 -17.01 15.74 21.20
CA PRO A 162 -15.56 15.64 20.97
C PRO A 162 -14.75 16.44 22.00
N MET A 163 -14.76 15.97 23.24
CA MET A 163 -14.13 16.59 24.41
C MET A 163 -13.01 15.67 24.93
N ARG A 164 -13.09 14.37 24.63
CA ARG A 164 -12.11 13.36 25.03
C ARG A 164 -11.61 12.61 23.80
N TYR A 165 -10.33 12.78 23.54
CA TYR A 165 -9.62 12.11 22.47
C TYR A 165 -8.83 10.94 23.04
N CYS A 166 -8.77 9.85 22.28
CA CYS A 166 -7.98 8.68 22.62
C CYS A 166 -7.29 8.14 21.36
N ILE A 167 -6.20 7.42 21.57
CA ILE A 167 -5.61 6.51 20.60
C ILE A 167 -5.96 5.10 21.07
N GLU A 168 -6.56 4.30 20.20
CA GLU A 168 -6.93 2.92 20.47
C GLU A 168 -6.23 1.98 19.49
N VAL A 169 -5.72 0.86 19.99
CA VAL A 169 -5.20 -0.24 19.18
C VAL A 169 -6.27 -1.30 19.15
N TYR A 170 -6.72 -1.66 17.96
CA TYR A 170 -7.68 -2.73 17.70
C TYR A 170 -6.97 -3.94 17.14
N THR A 171 -7.50 -5.09 17.47
CA THR A 171 -7.25 -6.32 16.74
C THR A 171 -8.18 -6.40 15.53
N SER A 172 -7.68 -6.80 14.36
CA SER A 172 -8.48 -6.88 13.13
C SER A 172 -8.52 -8.27 12.49
N ASP A 173 -7.82 -9.27 13.05
CA ASP A 173 -7.59 -10.52 12.33
C ASP A 173 -7.89 -11.83 13.08
N PHE A 174 -8.93 -11.84 13.92
CA PHE A 174 -9.26 -12.97 14.79
C PHE A 174 -10.38 -13.88 14.24
N ASN A 175 -10.19 -15.19 14.40
CA ASN A 175 -11.07 -16.26 13.89
C ASN A 175 -12.54 -16.13 14.30
N TYR A 176 -12.82 -15.54 15.47
CA TYR A 176 -14.17 -15.48 16.06
C TYR A 176 -14.94 -14.18 15.80
N SER A 177 -14.37 -13.24 15.04
CA SER A 177 -15.00 -11.98 14.60
C SER A 177 -15.33 -10.95 15.69
N MET A 178 -15.33 -9.68 15.25
CA MET A 178 -15.40 -8.41 15.98
C MET A 178 -14.05 -7.98 16.55
N GLY A 179 -13.37 -7.13 15.78
CA GLY A 179 -12.22 -6.41 16.27
C GLY A 179 -12.59 -5.64 17.53
N PHE A 180 -11.68 -5.60 18.48
CA PHE A 180 -11.92 -5.01 19.79
C PHE A 180 -10.71 -4.18 20.19
N PRO A 181 -10.91 -3.08 20.93
CA PRO A 181 -9.80 -2.28 21.41
C PRO A 181 -9.02 -3.08 22.46
N VAL A 182 -7.77 -3.40 22.18
CA VAL A 182 -6.85 -4.10 23.08
C VAL A 182 -6.04 -3.16 23.96
N ALA A 183 -5.83 -1.92 23.51
CA ALA A 183 -5.12 -0.91 24.25
C ALA A 183 -5.73 0.47 24.00
N ARG A 184 -5.73 1.34 25.02
CA ARG A 184 -6.21 2.73 24.94
C ARG A 184 -5.26 3.70 25.63
N LEU A 185 -4.98 4.83 24.97
CA LEU A 185 -4.26 5.98 25.52
C LEU A 185 -5.12 7.23 25.37
N THR A 186 -5.41 7.94 26.47
CA THR A 186 -6.10 9.23 26.39
C THR A 186 -5.14 10.33 25.95
N THR A 187 -5.56 11.16 25.01
CA THR A 187 -4.78 12.31 24.53
C THR A 187 -5.45 13.63 24.95
N PRO A 188 -4.67 14.68 25.24
CA PRO A 188 -5.22 15.97 25.69
C PRO A 188 -5.94 16.74 24.58
N SER A 189 -5.65 16.45 23.32
CA SER A 189 -6.25 17.07 22.13
C SER A 189 -6.39 16.03 21.02
N LYS A 190 -7.05 16.42 19.93
CA LYS A 190 -7.12 15.65 18.68
C LYS A 190 -5.71 15.33 18.19
N ALA A 191 -5.47 14.05 17.92
CA ALA A 191 -4.28 13.55 17.25
C ALA A 191 -4.55 13.48 15.74
N PHE A 192 -3.58 13.91 14.93
CA PHE A 192 -3.65 13.94 13.48
C PHE A 192 -2.32 13.51 12.86
N HIS A 193 -2.32 13.19 11.56
CA HIS A 193 -1.20 12.56 10.86
C HIS A 193 -0.73 11.28 11.58
N LEU A 194 -1.68 10.42 11.92
CA LEU A 194 -1.41 9.15 12.60
C LEU A 194 -0.57 8.26 11.68
N ARG A 195 0.50 7.70 12.25
CA ARG A 195 1.31 6.64 11.65
C ARG A 195 1.53 5.54 12.66
N ALA A 196 1.51 4.31 12.17
CA ALA A 196 1.82 3.13 12.95
C ALA A 196 2.56 2.11 12.09
N THR A 197 3.57 1.47 12.66
CA THR A 197 4.31 0.37 12.02
C THR A 197 4.89 -0.54 13.10
N TYR A 198 5.38 -1.72 12.72
CA TYR A 198 6.13 -2.57 13.65
C TYR A 198 7.59 -2.12 13.70
N LEU A 199 8.11 -1.89 14.90
CA LEU A 199 9.53 -1.60 15.13
C LEU A 199 10.01 -2.33 16.38
N SER A 200 11.30 -2.64 16.42
CA SER A 200 11.97 -3.12 17.61
C SER A 200 12.61 -1.95 18.36
N ILE A 201 12.16 -1.68 19.58
CA ILE A 201 12.75 -0.65 20.45
C ILE A 201 13.54 -1.36 21.53
N HIS A 202 14.86 -1.10 21.61
CA HIS A 202 15.76 -1.84 22.51
C HIS A 202 15.63 -3.37 22.38
N GLY A 203 15.51 -3.86 21.14
CA GLY A 203 15.34 -5.28 20.83
C GLY A 203 13.97 -5.86 21.21
N ARG A 204 13.00 -5.05 21.66
CA ARG A 204 11.65 -5.51 21.97
C ARG A 204 10.69 -5.18 20.82
N PRO A 205 10.13 -6.18 20.13
CA PRO A 205 9.20 -5.94 19.04
C PRO A 205 7.89 -5.34 19.58
N GLY A 206 7.42 -4.30 18.89
CA GLY A 206 6.20 -3.60 19.27
C GLY A 206 5.58 -2.84 18.10
N ILE A 207 4.45 -2.22 18.40
CA ILE A 207 3.80 -1.25 17.52
C ILE A 207 4.35 0.13 17.90
N ALA A 208 5.11 0.75 17.00
CA ALA A 208 5.46 2.15 17.12
C ALA A 208 4.31 3.00 16.56
N ILE A 209 3.92 4.04 17.29
CA ILE A 209 2.82 4.94 16.92
C ILE A 209 3.36 6.36 16.99
N ALA A 210 3.29 7.09 15.88
CA ALA A 210 3.62 8.50 15.82
C ALA A 210 2.40 9.31 15.41
N TYR A 211 2.18 10.43 16.07
CA TYR A 211 1.09 11.33 15.74
C TYR A 211 1.46 12.76 16.13
N ILE A 212 0.79 13.71 15.50
CA ILE A 212 0.93 15.12 15.81
C ILE A 212 -0.30 15.57 16.59
N ARG A 213 -0.07 16.37 17.63
CA ARG A 213 -1.10 17.04 18.39
C ARG A 213 -0.78 18.52 18.52
N ARG A 214 -1.79 19.30 18.88
CA ARG A 214 -1.66 20.74 19.11
C ARG A 214 -1.91 21.03 20.57
N ASN A 215 -1.20 22.02 21.10
CA ASN A 215 -1.43 22.53 22.44
C ASN A 215 -1.36 24.05 22.41
N TYR A 216 -2.04 24.69 23.35
CA TYR A 216 -1.98 26.13 23.51
C TYR A 216 -0.58 26.53 23.98
N ARG A 217 -0.05 27.64 23.45
CA ARG A 217 1.22 28.20 23.96
C ARG A 217 1.05 28.82 25.34
N ARG A 218 -0.13 29.37 25.60
CA ARG A 218 -0.53 29.99 26.86
C ARG A 218 -1.92 29.51 27.21
N GLU A 219 -2.15 29.24 28.49
CA GLU A 219 -3.43 28.74 28.98
C GLU A 219 -4.59 29.71 28.68
N SER A 220 -4.31 31.02 28.68
CA SER A 220 -5.27 32.08 28.35
C SER A 220 -5.89 31.98 26.95
N PHE A 221 -5.23 31.29 26.01
CA PHE A 221 -5.77 31.10 24.66
C PHE A 221 -6.88 30.06 24.59
N LYS A 222 -7.10 29.26 25.64
CA LYS A 222 -8.21 28.30 25.71
C LYS A 222 -9.58 28.97 25.60
N ASP A 223 -9.70 30.18 26.14
CA ASP A 223 -10.94 30.94 26.13
C ASP A 223 -11.18 31.64 24.78
N GLU A 224 -10.14 31.77 23.93
CA GLU A 224 -10.25 32.45 22.63
C GLU A 224 -10.74 31.52 21.51
N PHE A 225 -10.30 30.26 21.49
CA PHE A 225 -10.69 29.28 20.46
C PHE A 225 -10.46 27.83 20.90
N ASP A 226 -11.21 26.89 20.30
CA ASP A 226 -11.02 25.46 20.48
C ASP A 226 -10.00 24.91 19.49
N ILE A 227 -8.85 24.47 20.00
CA ILE A 227 -7.72 23.96 19.20
C ILE A 227 -8.07 22.73 18.37
N ASN A 228 -9.10 21.97 18.77
CA ASN A 228 -9.49 20.72 18.12
C ASN A 228 -10.41 20.93 16.92
N ARG A 229 -10.98 22.14 16.78
CA ARG A 229 -11.83 22.51 15.64
C ARG A 229 -11.05 23.12 14.49
N LEU A 230 -9.78 23.44 14.72
CA LEU A 230 -8.91 24.05 13.74
C LEU A 230 -8.58 23.06 12.62
N ALA A 231 -8.67 23.53 11.36
CA ALA A 231 -8.21 22.74 10.21
C ALA A 231 -6.72 22.38 10.35
N PRO A 232 -6.25 21.22 9.85
CA PRO A 232 -4.84 20.79 9.92
C PRO A 232 -3.84 21.81 9.32
N ASP A 233 -4.23 22.51 8.26
CA ASP A 233 -3.31 23.31 7.43
C ASP A 233 -3.47 24.82 7.60
N SER A 234 -4.25 25.27 8.58
CA SER A 234 -4.52 26.69 8.77
C SER A 234 -3.44 27.37 9.61
N ASP A 235 -2.94 28.52 9.15
CA ASP A 235 -1.77 29.17 9.75
C ASP A 235 -2.08 30.43 10.58
N TRP A 236 -3.32 30.95 10.57
CA TRP A 236 -3.68 32.18 11.27
C TRP A 236 -3.51 32.11 12.81
N PHE A 237 -3.50 30.90 13.38
CA PHE A 237 -3.29 30.64 14.81
C PHE A 237 -1.88 30.14 15.14
N SER A 238 -0.97 30.06 14.17
CA SER A 238 0.39 29.55 14.35
C SER A 238 1.13 30.23 15.52
N ALA A 239 0.89 31.53 15.74
CA ALA A 239 1.45 32.29 16.84
C ALA A 239 0.91 31.90 18.24
N LYS A 240 -0.27 31.27 18.33
CA LYS A 240 -0.97 30.91 19.58
C LYS A 240 -0.89 29.42 19.93
N VAL A 241 -0.50 28.59 18.96
CA VAL A 241 -0.43 27.13 19.08
C VAL A 241 1.02 26.64 19.07
N LYS A 242 1.31 25.60 19.86
CA LYS A 242 2.50 24.77 19.72
C LYS A 242 2.09 23.39 19.23
N TYR A 243 2.95 22.80 18.41
CA TYR A 243 2.78 21.47 17.86
C TYR A 243 3.65 20.50 18.62
N GLU A 244 3.20 19.27 18.71
CA GLU A 244 3.92 18.20 19.37
C GLU A 244 3.77 16.91 18.57
N CYS A 245 4.89 16.34 18.15
CA CYS A 245 4.97 15.02 17.56
C CYS A 245 5.32 14.04 18.68
N ALA A 246 4.34 13.25 19.09
CA ALA A 246 4.48 12.26 20.14
C ALA A 246 4.69 10.87 19.52
N VAL A 247 5.66 10.13 20.05
CA VAL A 247 5.99 8.77 19.63
C VAL A 247 5.82 7.82 20.80
N MET A 248 5.05 6.78 20.57
CA MET A 248 4.70 5.75 21.56
C MET A 248 5.14 4.38 21.05
N HIS A 249 5.45 3.48 21.97
CA HIS A 249 5.66 2.06 21.71
C HIS A 249 4.64 1.23 22.47
N VAL A 250 4.07 0.23 21.81
CA VAL A 250 3.20 -0.76 22.42
C VAL A 250 3.83 -2.13 22.21
N PRO A 251 4.47 -2.73 23.22
CA PRO A 251 5.10 -4.04 23.08
C PRO A 251 4.09 -5.10 22.63
N LEU A 252 4.43 -5.89 21.61
CA LEU A 252 3.52 -6.90 21.07
C LEU A 252 3.23 -8.01 22.08
N GLN A 253 4.24 -8.40 22.86
CA GLN A 253 4.09 -9.39 23.92
C GLN A 253 2.97 -9.02 24.91
N SER A 254 2.86 -7.73 25.28
CA SER A 254 1.79 -7.26 26.15
C SER A 254 0.42 -7.48 25.52
N LEU A 255 0.28 -7.16 24.23
CA LEU A 255 -0.99 -7.36 23.51
C LEU A 255 -1.33 -8.85 23.40
N GLU A 256 -0.38 -9.69 23.01
CA GLU A 256 -0.61 -11.13 22.77
C GLU A 256 -1.02 -11.89 24.03
N LEU A 257 -0.49 -11.51 25.19
CA LEU A 257 -0.91 -12.10 26.47
C LEU A 257 -2.40 -11.85 26.81
N LEU A 258 -3.01 -10.82 26.22
CA LEU A 258 -4.41 -10.49 26.45
C LEU A 258 -5.38 -11.41 25.69
N PHE A 259 -4.93 -12.15 24.69
CA PHE A 259 -5.81 -12.96 23.84
C PHE A 259 -5.25 -14.33 23.49
N ASP A 260 -6.13 -15.32 23.43
CA ASP A 260 -5.85 -16.66 22.93
C ASP A 260 -6.70 -16.89 21.68
N ASN A 261 -6.08 -16.99 20.50
CA ASN A 261 -6.83 -17.13 19.24
C ASN A 261 -7.59 -18.46 19.15
N GLY A 262 -7.27 -19.43 20.00
CA GLY A 262 -7.93 -20.73 20.04
C GLY A 262 -9.24 -20.72 20.84
N LYS A 263 -9.56 -19.63 21.55
CA LYS A 263 -10.72 -19.57 22.44
C LYS A 263 -11.62 -18.38 22.13
N PRO A 264 -12.94 -18.51 22.31
CA PRO A 264 -13.84 -17.38 22.30
C PRO A 264 -13.43 -16.34 23.34
N TRP A 265 -13.64 -15.07 23.01
CA TRP A 265 -13.30 -13.96 23.90
C TRP A 265 -14.20 -13.94 25.15
N ASP A 266 -13.59 -13.98 26.35
CA ASP A 266 -14.28 -13.68 27.61
C ASP A 266 -13.90 -12.28 28.12
N PRO A 267 -14.84 -11.31 28.13
CA PRO A 267 -14.57 -9.96 28.65
C PRO A 267 -14.07 -9.92 30.09
N LYS A 268 -14.48 -10.87 30.95
CA LYS A 268 -14.06 -10.89 32.37
C LYS A 268 -12.61 -11.33 32.50
N GLU A 269 -12.25 -12.42 31.82
CA GLU A 269 -10.87 -12.88 31.76
C GLU A 269 -9.96 -11.83 31.13
N TYR A 270 -10.36 -11.25 29.99
CA TYR A 270 -9.62 -10.17 29.34
C TYR A 270 -9.37 -9.01 30.29
N ARG A 271 -10.41 -8.50 30.99
CA ARG A 271 -10.26 -7.40 31.94
C ARG A 271 -9.32 -7.80 33.09
N THR A 272 -9.40 -9.03 33.57
CA THR A 272 -8.53 -9.52 34.64
C THR A 272 -7.06 -9.54 34.20
N ARG A 273 -6.77 -10.09 33.01
CA ARG A 273 -5.42 -10.09 32.43
C ARG A 273 -4.91 -8.68 32.14
N ALA A 274 -5.75 -7.81 31.57
CA ALA A 274 -5.41 -6.43 31.28
C ALA A 274 -5.09 -5.61 32.55
N LEU A 275 -5.77 -5.88 33.66
CA LEU A 275 -5.48 -5.23 34.96
C LEU A 275 -4.17 -5.74 35.61
N GLN A 276 -3.71 -6.93 35.24
CA GLN A 276 -2.46 -7.52 35.72
C GLN A 276 -1.23 -7.06 34.93
N GLN A 277 -1.44 -6.46 33.76
CA GLN A 277 -0.36 -5.96 32.92
C GLN A 277 0.00 -4.52 33.21
N ASP A 278 1.24 -4.16 32.89
CA ASP A 278 1.68 -2.78 32.86
C ASP A 278 0.93 -1.96 31.80
N ARG A 279 1.05 -0.63 31.90
CA ARG A 279 0.45 0.26 30.90
C ARG A 279 1.00 -0.10 29.51
N PRO A 280 0.14 -0.36 28.51
CA PRO A 280 0.59 -0.87 27.23
C PRO A 280 1.36 0.17 26.40
N PHE A 281 1.12 1.46 26.63
CA PHE A 281 1.80 2.55 25.91
C PHE A 281 3.01 3.05 26.70
N GLN A 282 4.15 3.01 26.04
CA GLN A 282 5.41 3.57 26.52
C GLN A 282 5.73 4.80 25.69
N VAL A 283 5.88 5.96 26.34
CA VAL A 283 6.27 7.19 25.64
C VAL A 283 7.76 7.10 25.30
N LEU A 284 8.11 7.14 24.02
CA LEU A 284 9.51 7.10 23.58
C LEU A 284 10.10 8.52 23.54
N THR A 285 9.39 9.43 22.87
CA THR A 285 9.85 10.81 22.72
C THR A 285 8.69 11.74 22.36
N GLU A 286 8.82 13.01 22.76
CA GLU A 286 7.92 14.08 22.35
C GLU A 286 8.77 15.20 21.72
N ILE A 287 8.56 15.49 20.44
CA ILE A 287 9.22 16.59 19.73
C ILE A 287 8.24 17.77 19.74
N THR A 288 8.62 18.87 20.37
CA THR A 288 7.76 20.08 20.41
C THR A 288 8.28 21.17 19.50
N SER A 289 7.39 21.86 18.80
CA SER A 289 7.74 22.98 17.93
C SER A 289 6.70 24.09 18.00
N ARG A 290 7.16 25.32 17.78
CA ARG A 290 6.30 26.49 17.56
C ARG A 290 5.85 26.60 16.11
N ALA A 291 6.66 26.07 15.19
CA ALA A 291 6.30 25.95 13.78
C ALA A 291 5.37 24.76 13.58
N ARG A 292 4.55 24.82 12.53
CA ARG A 292 3.69 23.73 12.10
C ARG A 292 4.53 22.47 11.88
N MET A 293 4.02 21.35 12.34
CA MET A 293 4.59 20.03 12.05
C MET A 293 3.59 19.19 11.28
N SER A 294 4.07 18.39 10.33
CA SER A 294 3.27 17.40 9.62
C SER A 294 4.09 16.14 9.31
N ASN A 295 3.41 15.12 8.78
CA ASN A 295 4.01 13.93 8.19
C ASN A 295 5.08 13.29 9.08
N PRO A 296 4.75 12.84 10.30
CA PRO A 296 5.68 12.06 11.08
C PRO A 296 6.02 10.78 10.31
N ILE A 297 7.26 10.34 10.38
CA ILE A 297 7.76 9.08 9.84
C ILE A 297 8.39 8.33 11.00
N ILE A 298 8.08 7.05 11.11
CA ILE A 298 8.68 6.13 12.05
C ILE A 298 9.10 4.89 11.29
N ASP A 299 10.39 4.58 11.32
CA ASP A 299 10.98 3.49 10.57
C ASP A 299 12.28 3.04 11.23
N GLU A 300 12.93 2.04 10.66
CA GLU A 300 14.27 1.60 11.04
C GLU A 300 15.27 1.88 9.93
N ASP A 301 16.49 2.25 10.30
CA ASP A 301 17.57 2.36 9.34
C ASP A 301 18.08 1.00 8.84
N ARG A 302 19.05 1.03 7.92
CA ARG A 302 19.71 -0.16 7.40
C ARG A 302 20.32 -1.08 8.47
N ASN A 303 20.61 -0.57 9.67
CA ASN A 303 21.18 -1.32 10.78
C ASN A 303 20.09 -1.80 11.77
N GLY A 304 18.81 -1.55 11.50
CA GLY A 304 17.71 -1.84 12.43
C GLY A 304 17.57 -0.80 13.55
N THR A 305 18.21 0.36 13.44
CA THR A 305 18.09 1.42 14.44
C THR A 305 16.77 2.16 14.23
N PRO A 306 15.86 2.18 15.22
CA PRO A 306 14.58 2.84 15.09
C PRO A 306 14.76 4.35 15.11
N LEU A 307 14.06 5.05 14.21
CA LEU A 307 14.09 6.51 14.11
C LEU A 307 12.69 7.08 13.98
N VAL A 308 12.54 8.31 14.44
CA VAL A 308 11.40 9.17 14.09
C VAL A 308 11.92 10.39 13.33
N ALA A 309 11.21 10.80 12.30
CA ALA A 309 11.40 12.08 11.62
C ALA A 309 10.06 12.81 11.51
N VAL A 310 10.09 14.15 11.49
CA VAL A 310 8.89 14.98 11.32
C VAL A 310 9.24 16.22 10.52
N LEU A 311 8.37 16.58 9.57
CA LEU A 311 8.51 17.83 8.82
C LEU A 311 8.12 19.00 9.72
N LYS A 312 9.06 19.92 9.92
CA LYS A 312 8.86 21.22 10.54
C LYS A 312 8.82 22.27 9.44
N HIS A 313 7.63 22.77 9.16
CA HIS A 313 7.37 23.67 8.03
C HIS A 313 8.16 24.99 8.12
N PRO A 314 8.56 25.56 6.97
CA PRO A 314 8.36 25.01 5.62
C PRO A 314 9.46 24.03 5.16
N ASP A 315 10.65 24.05 5.77
CA ASP A 315 11.89 23.62 5.10
C ASP A 315 12.81 22.71 5.93
N ARG A 316 12.35 22.22 7.08
CA ARG A 316 13.22 21.50 8.05
C ARG A 316 12.69 20.13 8.38
N ILE A 317 13.60 19.17 8.54
CA ILE A 317 13.26 17.85 9.07
C ILE A 317 13.88 17.74 10.46
N VAL A 318 13.07 17.45 11.47
CA VAL A 318 13.55 17.11 12.80
C VAL A 318 13.48 15.60 12.94
N TYR A 319 14.60 14.96 13.28
CA TYR A 319 14.64 13.51 13.44
C TYR A 319 15.46 13.11 14.65
N LYS A 320 15.18 11.92 15.17
CA LYS A 320 15.77 11.41 16.40
C LYS A 320 15.81 9.89 16.37
N ASN A 321 16.91 9.31 16.84
CA ASN A 321 17.01 7.89 17.14
C ASN A 321 16.13 7.55 18.36
N LEU A 322 15.28 6.54 18.23
CA LEU A 322 14.34 6.12 19.27
C LEU A 322 15.00 5.23 20.33
N ASP A 323 16.17 4.65 20.07
CA ASP A 323 17.00 3.98 21.07
C ASP A 323 17.78 4.96 21.97
N GLY A 324 17.68 6.26 21.70
CA GLY A 324 18.27 7.31 22.52
C GLY A 324 19.05 8.34 21.71
N GLY A 325 19.77 9.21 22.41
CA GLY A 325 20.51 10.30 21.80
C GLY A 325 19.68 11.58 21.63
N LEU A 326 20.35 12.62 21.14
CA LEU A 326 19.76 13.94 20.93
C LEU A 326 19.05 13.99 19.57
N GLY A 327 17.99 14.79 19.49
CA GLY A 327 17.34 15.06 18.21
C GLY A 327 18.23 15.94 17.34
N CYS A 328 18.22 15.70 16.02
CA CYS A 328 18.89 16.51 15.02
C CYS A 328 17.84 17.31 14.24
N THR A 329 18.21 18.53 13.83
CA THR A 329 17.41 19.32 12.87
C THR A 329 18.21 19.48 11.60
N MET A 330 17.72 18.92 10.50
CA MET A 330 18.30 19.11 9.18
C MET A 330 17.63 20.28 8.46
N TYR A 331 18.48 21.16 7.94
CA TYR A 331 18.18 22.23 7.00
C TYR A 331 18.64 21.76 5.63
N CYS A 332 17.74 21.76 4.66
CA CYS A 332 18.08 21.44 3.29
C CYS A 332 18.72 22.67 2.63
N ALA A 333 19.97 22.56 2.17
CA ALA A 333 20.62 23.63 1.44
C ALA A 333 19.72 24.09 0.27
N PRO A 334 19.64 25.40 -0.04
CA PRO A 334 18.91 25.87 -1.21
C PRO A 334 19.44 25.25 -2.50
N HIS A 335 18.55 25.02 -3.48
CA HIS A 335 18.97 24.54 -4.78
C HIS A 335 19.94 25.53 -5.44
N PRO A 336 21.06 25.09 -6.06
CA PRO A 336 22.09 25.99 -6.58
C PRO A 336 21.56 27.05 -7.56
N SER A 337 20.62 26.67 -8.43
CA SER A 337 20.00 27.56 -9.43
C SER A 337 18.95 28.52 -8.84
N TYR A 338 18.45 28.26 -7.63
CA TYR A 338 17.31 28.98 -7.05
C TYR A 338 17.59 29.51 -5.63
N GLN A 339 18.84 29.78 -5.28
CA GLN A 339 19.25 30.19 -3.93
C GLN A 339 18.49 31.41 -3.39
N ASN A 340 18.00 32.28 -4.28
CA ASN A 340 17.27 33.49 -3.94
C ASN A 340 15.77 33.26 -3.67
N PHE A 341 15.25 32.06 -3.98
CA PHE A 341 13.84 31.74 -3.78
C PHE A 341 13.60 31.08 -2.43
N ALA A 342 12.43 31.34 -1.85
CA ALA A 342 11.96 30.61 -0.68
C ALA A 342 11.80 29.12 -1.04
N HIS A 343 12.28 28.24 -0.16
CA HIS A 343 12.15 26.80 -0.34
C HIS A 343 11.14 26.22 0.64
N ALA A 344 10.36 25.24 0.18
CA ALA A 344 9.46 24.46 1.00
C ALA A 344 9.59 22.96 0.68
N ILE A 345 9.48 22.11 1.71
CA ILE A 345 9.37 20.66 1.55
C ILE A 345 7.88 20.34 1.42
N MET A 346 7.49 19.82 0.27
CA MET A 346 6.10 19.47 -0.04
C MET A 346 5.73 18.10 0.52
N ALA A 347 6.65 17.15 0.38
CA ALA A 347 6.54 15.82 0.94
C ALA A 347 7.94 15.27 1.21
N PHE A 348 8.03 14.32 2.15
CA PHE A 348 9.24 13.56 2.35
C PHE A 348 8.92 12.14 2.82
N THR A 349 9.82 11.21 2.53
CA THR A 349 9.83 9.86 3.07
C THR A 349 11.24 9.49 3.54
N PHE A 350 11.37 8.42 4.32
CA PHE A 350 12.66 7.83 4.67
C PHE A 350 12.90 6.59 3.82
N VAL A 351 14.14 6.40 3.35
CA VAL A 351 14.57 5.27 2.54
C VAL A 351 15.55 4.41 3.36
N PRO A 352 15.05 3.37 4.06
CA PRO A 352 15.86 2.54 4.97
C PRO A 352 17.12 1.96 4.33
N SER A 353 17.00 1.41 3.12
CA SER A 353 18.09 0.72 2.41
C SER A 353 19.26 1.63 2.05
N GLN A 354 19.02 2.94 1.95
CA GLN A 354 20.03 3.95 1.63
C GLN A 354 20.42 4.79 2.85
N HIS A 355 19.67 4.73 3.95
CA HIS A 355 19.80 5.65 5.08
C HIS A 355 19.70 7.13 4.65
N GLN A 356 18.71 7.40 3.80
CA GLN A 356 18.50 8.71 3.19
C GLN A 356 17.04 9.16 3.36
N PHE A 357 16.81 10.48 3.39
CA PHE A 357 15.49 11.04 3.19
C PHE A 357 15.29 11.36 1.71
N LEU A 358 14.16 10.94 1.14
CA LEU A 358 13.70 11.38 -0.18
C LEU A 358 12.70 12.51 0.01
N LEU A 359 12.99 13.67 -0.55
CA LEU A 359 12.18 14.88 -0.42
C LEU A 359 11.67 15.30 -1.80
N VAL A 360 10.47 15.87 -1.83
CA VAL A 360 10.01 16.72 -2.93
C VAL A 360 9.96 18.15 -2.42
N ARG A 361 10.67 19.04 -3.10
CA ARG A 361 10.78 20.45 -2.72
C ARG A 361 10.22 21.36 -3.79
N ARG A 362 9.79 22.53 -3.32
CA ARG A 362 9.44 23.68 -4.14
C ARG A 362 10.46 24.79 -3.89
N ALA A 363 10.89 25.46 -4.96
CA ALA A 363 11.49 26.79 -4.90
C ALA A 363 10.52 27.82 -5.50
N GLY A 364 10.23 28.87 -4.73
CA GLY A 364 9.24 29.90 -5.06
C GLY A 364 8.16 30.02 -3.98
N GLU A 365 7.55 31.19 -3.90
CA GLU A 365 6.40 31.43 -3.02
C GLU A 365 5.13 30.76 -3.59
N ASP A 366 4.19 30.41 -2.70
CA ASP A 366 2.82 30.16 -3.15
C ASP A 366 2.24 31.53 -3.50
N PRO A 367 1.94 31.81 -4.77
CA PRO A 367 1.36 33.09 -5.06
C PRO A 367 -0.08 33.07 -4.54
N ASP A 368 -0.49 34.21 -3.99
CA ASP A 368 -1.89 34.44 -3.73
C ASP A 368 -2.62 34.37 -5.09
N PRO A 369 -3.61 33.48 -5.29
CA PRO A 369 -4.32 33.36 -6.56
C PRO A 369 -4.88 34.69 -7.07
N LEU A 370 -5.23 35.60 -6.16
CA LEU A 370 -5.68 36.95 -6.49
C LEU A 370 -4.55 37.82 -7.01
N GLN A 371 -3.34 37.64 -6.47
CA GLN A 371 -2.15 38.36 -6.88
C GLN A 371 -1.61 37.83 -8.21
N VAL A 372 -1.70 36.52 -8.48
CA VAL A 372 -1.32 35.92 -9.77
C VAL A 372 -2.04 36.58 -10.93
N ALA A 373 -3.36 36.76 -10.81
CA ALA A 373 -4.16 37.35 -11.89
C ALA A 373 -3.79 38.82 -12.15
N ALA A 374 -3.42 39.56 -11.10
CA ALA A 374 -2.95 40.92 -11.22
C ALA A 374 -1.55 40.98 -11.86
N ASP A 375 -0.62 40.15 -11.37
CA ASP A 375 0.76 40.08 -11.85
C ASP A 375 0.80 39.65 -13.33
N LEU A 376 -0.04 38.70 -13.75
CA LEU A 376 -0.18 38.29 -15.15
C LEU A 376 -0.73 39.41 -16.05
N ALA A 377 -1.60 40.28 -15.54
CA ALA A 377 -2.16 41.40 -16.31
C ALA A 377 -1.16 42.53 -16.52
N ASP A 378 -0.21 42.68 -15.58
CA ASP A 378 0.81 43.73 -15.59
C ASP A 378 2.10 43.31 -16.32
N LEU A 379 2.22 42.04 -16.73
CA LEU A 379 3.39 41.55 -17.44
C LEU A 379 3.57 42.17 -18.83
N PRO A 380 4.80 42.57 -19.21
CA PRO A 380 5.12 42.95 -20.58
C PRO A 380 4.85 41.78 -21.55
N PRO A 381 4.37 42.07 -22.77
CA PRO A 381 4.20 41.03 -23.79
C PRO A 381 5.56 40.36 -24.10
N GLY A 382 5.66 39.07 -23.81
CA GLY A 382 6.86 38.25 -24.04
C GLY A 382 7.65 37.88 -22.79
N GLU A 383 7.34 38.45 -21.61
CA GLU A 383 7.88 37.95 -20.36
C GLU A 383 7.06 36.75 -19.87
N ILE A 384 7.74 35.60 -19.75
CA ILE A 384 7.16 34.43 -19.10
C ILE A 384 7.49 34.57 -17.63
N LEU A 385 6.47 34.83 -16.83
CA LEU A 385 6.56 34.73 -15.37
C LEU A 385 7.10 33.32 -15.06
N THR A 386 8.18 33.23 -14.30
CA THR A 386 8.85 31.94 -14.04
C THR A 386 8.53 31.42 -12.64
N GLY A 387 8.44 30.09 -12.51
CA GLY A 387 8.13 29.42 -11.25
C GLY A 387 6.64 29.07 -11.08
N PRO A 388 6.31 28.25 -10.08
CA PRO A 388 7.19 27.65 -9.08
C PRO A 388 7.98 26.46 -9.66
N TYR A 389 9.14 26.18 -9.06
CA TYR A 389 10.03 25.11 -9.49
C TYR A 389 9.96 23.92 -8.54
N TYR A 390 9.83 22.71 -9.08
CA TYR A 390 9.75 21.48 -8.29
C TYR A 390 10.88 20.52 -8.63
N PHE A 391 11.41 19.85 -7.62
CA PHE A 391 12.47 18.86 -7.79
C PHE A 391 12.44 17.87 -6.63
N ALA A 392 12.96 16.65 -6.88
CA ALA A 392 13.15 15.65 -5.85
C ALA A 392 14.64 15.55 -5.48
N GLU A 393 14.91 15.28 -4.20
CA GLU A 393 16.28 15.23 -3.66
C GLU A 393 16.43 14.10 -2.64
N LEU A 394 17.60 13.45 -2.65
CA LEU A 394 18.01 12.50 -1.61
C LEU A 394 18.99 13.19 -0.65
N TYR A 395 18.77 13.02 0.65
CA TYR A 395 19.63 13.58 1.71
C TYR A 395 20.13 12.49 2.64
N ASP A 396 21.44 12.43 2.85
CA ASP A 396 22.04 11.54 3.84
C ASP A 396 21.59 11.89 5.26
N VAL A 397 21.15 10.87 6.00
CA VAL A 397 20.87 11.02 7.44
C VAL A 397 22.19 11.03 8.20
N LYS A 398 22.41 12.08 9.00
CA LYS A 398 23.67 12.31 9.74
C LYS A 398 23.37 12.56 11.21
N TYR A 399 23.80 11.67 12.08
CA TYR A 399 23.70 11.89 13.52
C TYR A 399 24.87 12.74 14.01
N THR A 400 24.57 13.81 14.75
CA THR A 400 25.60 14.56 15.50
C THR A 400 25.54 14.16 16.96
N ILE A 401 26.72 14.09 17.59
CA ILE A 401 26.86 13.78 19.02
C ILE A 401 26.13 14.84 19.86
N ASP A 402 26.14 16.09 19.41
CA ASP A 402 25.63 17.24 20.16
C ASP A 402 24.16 17.60 19.85
N GLY A 403 23.47 16.86 18.98
CA GLY A 403 22.10 17.19 18.57
C GLY A 403 22.01 18.53 17.82
N ALA A 404 23.06 18.85 17.06
CA ALA A 404 23.19 20.13 16.39
C ALA A 404 22.21 20.27 15.22
N SER A 405 21.92 21.52 14.88
CA SER A 405 21.33 21.87 13.59
C SER A 405 22.37 21.66 12.49
N LEU A 406 22.01 20.94 11.45
CA LEU A 406 22.87 20.64 10.31
C LEU A 406 22.27 21.21 9.04
N THR A 407 23.05 21.96 8.27
CA THR A 407 22.72 22.23 6.87
C THR A 407 23.34 21.13 6.04
N CYS A 408 22.51 20.44 5.26
CA CYS A 408 22.93 19.34 4.40
C CYS A 408 22.74 19.72 2.94
N ASP A 409 23.70 19.35 2.11
CA ASP A 409 23.55 19.32 0.66
C ASP A 409 22.84 18.02 0.24
N ALA A 410 22.10 18.07 -0.87
CA ALA A 410 21.50 16.89 -1.48
C ALA A 410 22.61 15.95 -1.99
N ALA A 411 22.49 14.65 -1.71
CA ALA A 411 23.36 13.60 -2.22
C ALA A 411 23.12 13.34 -3.72
N SER A 412 21.85 13.45 -4.15
CA SER A 412 21.45 13.47 -5.55
C SER A 412 20.14 14.25 -5.70
N ARG A 413 19.84 14.67 -6.92
CA ARG A 413 18.62 15.41 -7.26
C ARG A 413 18.13 15.08 -8.66
N THR A 414 16.88 15.37 -8.94
CA THR A 414 16.30 15.27 -10.28
C THR A 414 16.51 16.55 -11.07
N ALA A 415 16.22 16.54 -12.38
CA ALA A 415 16.05 17.79 -13.10
C ALA A 415 14.92 18.62 -12.46
N VAL A 416 15.02 19.94 -12.63
CA VAL A 416 14.02 20.87 -12.13
C VAL A 416 12.85 20.91 -13.08
N HIS A 417 11.66 20.65 -12.56
CA HIS A 417 10.40 20.87 -13.26
C HIS A 417 9.96 22.32 -13.09
N ASP A 418 9.98 23.09 -14.17
CA ASP A 418 9.30 24.39 -14.23
C ASP A 418 7.83 24.14 -14.52
N ALA A 419 6.98 24.36 -13.52
CA ALA A 419 5.57 24.05 -13.65
C ALA A 419 4.80 25.11 -14.44
N GLY A 420 5.42 26.22 -14.86
CA GLY A 420 4.76 27.24 -15.67
C GLY A 420 3.42 27.70 -15.07
N TRP A 421 3.41 28.09 -13.79
CA TRP A 421 2.21 28.47 -13.01
C TRP A 421 1.24 27.34 -12.66
N ASN A 422 1.59 26.08 -12.94
CA ASN A 422 0.83 24.94 -12.46
C ASN A 422 1.26 24.59 -11.01
N PHE A 423 0.64 25.23 -10.02
CA PHE A 423 0.99 25.01 -8.62
C PHE A 423 0.66 23.60 -8.16
N TRP A 424 1.52 23.01 -7.33
CA TRP A 424 1.29 21.72 -6.75
C TRP A 424 0.72 21.92 -5.34
N HIS A 425 -0.55 21.59 -5.15
CA HIS A 425 -1.20 21.71 -3.84
C HIS A 425 -0.77 20.61 -2.88
N LYS A 426 -0.63 19.40 -3.38
CA LYS A 426 -0.35 18.21 -2.56
C LYS A 426 0.59 17.28 -3.29
N VAL A 427 1.53 16.76 -2.51
CA VAL A 427 2.47 15.75 -2.94
C VAL A 427 2.41 14.59 -1.96
N TRP A 428 2.37 13.37 -2.47
CA TRP A 428 2.46 12.16 -1.67
C TRP A 428 3.59 11.29 -2.20
N ILE A 429 4.31 10.63 -1.29
CA ILE A 429 5.38 9.70 -1.62
C ILE A 429 5.00 8.35 -1.00
N THR A 430 4.98 7.28 -1.79
CA THR A 430 4.73 5.94 -1.25
C THR A 430 5.89 5.50 -0.35
N HIS A 431 5.61 4.58 0.56
CA HIS A 431 6.63 4.03 1.43
C HIS A 431 7.53 3.09 0.63
N PRO A 432 8.88 3.15 0.71
CA PRO A 432 9.81 2.27 -0.04
C PRO A 432 9.81 0.79 0.42
N GLY A 433 8.74 0.34 1.05
CA GLY A 433 8.60 -0.99 1.64
C GLY A 433 8.84 -1.03 3.15
N MET A 434 8.73 -2.22 3.71
CA MET A 434 8.75 -2.43 5.17
C MET A 434 10.16 -2.28 5.76
N GLY A 435 10.25 -1.66 6.94
CA GLY A 435 11.48 -1.49 7.72
C GLY A 435 12.14 -2.81 8.14
N ALA A 436 13.35 -2.70 8.70
CA ALA A 436 14.20 -3.85 9.03
C ALA A 436 13.58 -4.83 10.05
N ALA A 437 12.71 -4.38 10.95
CA ALA A 437 12.03 -5.21 11.95
C ALA A 437 11.24 -6.35 11.33
N LEU A 438 10.70 -6.12 10.13
CA LEU A 438 9.96 -7.11 9.35
C LEU A 438 10.86 -7.94 8.43
N LYS A 439 12.12 -7.52 8.24
CA LYS A 439 13.13 -8.24 7.47
C LYS A 439 13.96 -9.18 8.35
N ASN A 440 14.41 -8.70 9.51
CA ASN A 440 15.21 -9.40 10.51
C ASN A 440 14.35 -10.14 11.56
N ASP A 441 13.07 -10.33 11.26
CA ASP A 441 12.05 -10.87 12.15
C ASP A 441 12.25 -12.37 12.44
N VAL A 442 12.19 -12.77 13.71
CA VAL A 442 12.21 -14.19 14.15
C VAL A 442 10.94 -14.97 13.72
N SER A 443 9.95 -14.29 13.13
CA SER A 443 8.78 -14.94 12.51
C SER A 443 9.16 -15.78 11.28
N VAL A 444 8.17 -16.48 10.70
CA VAL A 444 8.28 -17.28 9.46
C VAL A 444 9.07 -16.54 8.37
N ARG A 445 9.13 -15.21 8.37
CA ARG A 445 9.76 -14.45 7.28
C ARG A 445 11.30 -14.48 7.24
N ALA A 446 12.04 -14.53 8.35
CA ALA A 446 13.52 -14.54 8.24
C ALA A 446 14.05 -15.89 7.71
N GLU A 447 13.40 -16.99 8.09
CA GLU A 447 13.78 -18.34 7.62
C GLU A 447 13.44 -18.55 6.12
N LEU A 448 12.47 -17.80 5.60
CA LEU A 448 11.98 -17.92 4.22
C LEU A 448 12.53 -16.88 3.26
N GLN A 449 13.15 -15.82 3.76
CA GLN A 449 13.79 -14.84 2.89
C GLN A 449 15.04 -15.48 2.29
N SER A 450 15.06 -15.60 0.96
CA SER A 450 16.26 -15.86 0.19
C SER A 450 17.39 -14.95 0.69
N THR A 451 18.58 -15.50 0.90
CA THR A 451 19.79 -14.76 1.29
C THR A 451 20.22 -13.71 0.25
N SER A 452 19.56 -13.66 -0.91
CA SER A 452 19.77 -12.61 -1.91
C SER A 452 19.30 -11.25 -1.39
N PRO A 453 20.04 -10.15 -1.65
CA PRO A 453 19.60 -8.81 -1.30
C PRO A 453 18.24 -8.55 -1.95
N THR A 454 17.20 -8.40 -1.15
CA THR A 454 15.85 -8.09 -1.64
C THR A 454 15.90 -6.73 -2.33
N LYS A 455 15.67 -6.69 -3.65
CA LYS A 455 15.41 -5.45 -4.39
C LYS A 455 14.37 -4.62 -3.61
N PRO A 456 14.66 -3.34 -3.27
CA PRO A 456 13.68 -2.46 -2.64
C PRO A 456 12.40 -2.35 -3.48
N LEU A 457 11.28 -2.00 -2.86
CA LEU A 457 10.04 -1.79 -3.60
C LEU A 457 10.08 -0.45 -4.34
N PRO A 458 9.43 -0.30 -5.50
CA PRO A 458 9.35 1.00 -6.16
C PRO A 458 8.76 2.08 -5.26
N ILE A 459 9.19 3.33 -5.48
CA ILE A 459 8.61 4.52 -4.84
C ILE A 459 7.82 5.28 -5.89
N THR A 460 6.55 5.57 -5.61
CA THR A 460 5.72 6.40 -6.47
C THR A 460 5.49 7.74 -5.80
N ILE A 461 5.70 8.82 -6.55
CA ILE A 461 5.39 10.17 -6.14
C ILE A 461 4.12 10.60 -6.88
N PHE A 462 3.11 11.02 -6.13
CA PHE A 462 1.85 11.54 -6.66
C PHE A 462 1.76 13.04 -6.41
N VAL A 463 1.22 13.76 -7.39
CA VAL A 463 1.07 15.20 -7.39
C VAL A 463 -0.37 15.56 -7.75
N GLN A 464 -0.96 16.44 -6.96
CA GLN A 464 -2.19 17.16 -7.31
C GLN A 464 -1.82 18.60 -7.65
N ALA A 465 -1.99 19.01 -8.90
CA ALA A 465 -1.66 20.34 -9.40
C ALA A 465 -2.92 21.16 -9.77
N ASP A 466 -2.83 22.48 -9.77
CA ASP A 466 -3.97 23.39 -10.01
C ASP A 466 -4.60 23.16 -11.39
N ARG A 467 -3.75 23.10 -12.42
CA ARG A 467 -4.14 22.95 -13.82
C ARG A 467 -3.80 21.55 -14.32
N SER A 468 -4.22 20.52 -13.61
CA SER A 468 -4.15 19.13 -14.11
C SER A 468 -5.54 18.50 -14.21
N TYR A 469 -5.68 17.54 -15.13
CA TYR A 469 -6.93 16.76 -15.29
C TYR A 469 -7.22 15.86 -14.07
N GLY A 470 -6.24 15.66 -13.18
CA GLY A 470 -6.39 14.86 -11.98
C GLY A 470 -5.08 14.74 -11.22
N LEU A 471 -4.74 13.52 -10.79
CA LEU A 471 -3.44 13.21 -10.19
C LEU A 471 -2.41 12.85 -11.27
N VAL A 472 -1.23 13.44 -11.18
CA VAL A 472 -0.06 13.04 -11.95
C VAL A 472 0.86 12.24 -11.04
N PHE A 473 1.57 11.25 -11.56
CA PHE A 473 2.53 10.51 -10.76
C PHE A 473 3.70 9.99 -11.58
N ASN A 474 4.81 9.69 -10.90
CA ASN A 474 5.93 8.96 -11.46
C ASN A 474 6.46 7.94 -10.45
N THR A 475 7.02 6.85 -10.94
CA THR A 475 7.53 5.73 -10.15
C THR A 475 9.04 5.59 -10.34
N PHE A 476 9.78 5.63 -9.24
CA PHE A 476 11.20 5.37 -9.15
C PHE A 476 11.44 3.90 -8.83
N PHE A 477 12.08 3.20 -9.75
CA PHE A 477 12.55 1.84 -9.53
C PHE A 477 13.98 1.89 -8.98
N PRO A 478 14.33 1.03 -8.01
CA PRO A 478 15.70 0.96 -7.54
C PRO A 478 16.58 0.28 -8.60
N GLU A 479 17.75 0.85 -8.83
CA GLU A 479 18.73 0.42 -9.83
C GLU A 479 19.83 -0.42 -9.19
N PRO A 480 20.35 -1.45 -9.90
CA PRO A 480 21.51 -2.21 -9.44
C PRO A 480 22.77 -1.34 -9.58
N VAL A 481 23.37 -1.00 -8.45
CA VAL A 481 24.68 -0.33 -8.38
C VAL A 481 25.75 -1.42 -8.20
N PRO A 482 26.72 -1.54 -9.12
CA PRO A 482 27.83 -2.45 -8.93
C PRO A 482 28.56 -2.07 -7.65
N ALA A 483 28.86 -3.05 -6.80
CA ALA A 483 29.66 -2.79 -5.60
C ALA A 483 30.96 -2.13 -6.06
N SER A 484 31.16 -0.86 -5.65
CA SER A 484 32.38 -0.13 -5.95
C SER A 484 33.56 -1.03 -5.62
N SER A 485 34.51 -1.20 -6.53
CA SER A 485 35.65 -2.12 -6.44
C SER A 485 36.64 -1.70 -5.35
N SER A 486 36.18 -1.57 -4.10
CA SER A 486 37.03 -1.55 -2.93
C SER A 486 37.78 -2.87 -2.93
N SER A 487 39.10 -2.78 -2.92
CA SER A 487 40.10 -3.77 -3.30
C SER A 487 40.17 -5.05 -2.45
N ASP A 488 39.12 -5.41 -1.71
CA ASP A 488 39.05 -6.65 -0.96
C ASP A 488 38.46 -7.76 -1.84
N MET A 489 39.28 -8.80 -2.06
CA MET A 489 39.09 -9.94 -2.97
C MET A 489 37.93 -10.89 -2.61
N ASP A 490 36.86 -10.40 -1.99
CA ASP A 490 35.69 -11.21 -1.68
C ASP A 490 34.85 -11.41 -2.94
N ALA A 491 34.94 -12.62 -3.51
CA ALA A 491 34.30 -13.07 -4.74
C ALA A 491 32.74 -13.12 -4.69
N ASN A 492 32.12 -12.54 -3.67
CA ASN A 492 30.67 -12.41 -3.51
C ASN A 492 30.26 -10.93 -3.40
N ALA A 493 30.65 -10.11 -4.38
CA ALA A 493 30.17 -8.74 -4.49
C ALA A 493 28.65 -8.75 -4.75
N SER A 494 27.86 -8.70 -3.68
CA SER A 494 26.40 -8.65 -3.77
C SER A 494 25.99 -7.35 -4.45
N THR A 495 25.31 -7.45 -5.59
CA THR A 495 24.67 -6.31 -6.26
C THR A 495 23.80 -5.55 -5.27
N ARG A 496 24.06 -4.26 -5.08
CA ARG A 496 23.26 -3.41 -4.19
C ARG A 496 22.24 -2.65 -5.03
N TYR A 497 20.99 -2.62 -4.58
CA TYR A 497 19.96 -1.83 -5.24
C TYR A 497 19.76 -0.48 -4.53
N MET A 498 19.69 0.61 -5.29
CA MET A 498 19.59 1.98 -4.80
C MET A 498 18.66 2.80 -5.69
N TYR A 499 17.88 3.71 -5.11
CA TYR A 499 17.19 4.74 -5.89
C TYR A 499 18.21 5.80 -6.29
N VAL A 500 18.30 6.06 -7.59
CA VAL A 500 19.17 7.08 -8.16
C VAL A 500 18.27 8.17 -8.73
N LEU A 501 18.63 9.42 -8.49
CA LEU A 501 17.96 10.57 -9.09
C LEU A 501 18.92 11.16 -10.13
N SER A 502 18.40 11.40 -11.33
CA SER A 502 19.14 11.92 -12.49
C SER A 502 18.88 13.42 -12.64
N GLU A 503 19.94 14.23 -12.70
CA GLU A 503 19.82 15.69 -12.92
C GLU A 503 19.32 16.02 -14.34
N ASP A 504 19.36 15.05 -15.25
CA ASP A 504 18.93 15.22 -16.64
C ASP A 504 17.45 14.93 -16.84
N ASP A 505 16.81 14.19 -15.93
CA ASP A 505 15.43 13.73 -16.07
C ASP A 505 14.49 14.44 -15.08
N PRO A 506 13.47 15.18 -15.57
CA PRO A 506 12.44 15.73 -14.70
C PRO A 506 11.61 14.60 -14.12
N PHE A 507 11.31 14.72 -12.84
CA PHE A 507 10.78 13.59 -12.10
C PHE A 507 9.27 13.46 -12.24
N ILE A 508 8.53 14.56 -12.44
CA ILE A 508 7.12 14.55 -12.81
C ILE A 508 6.89 15.78 -13.70
N GLU A 509 6.48 15.55 -14.94
CA GLU A 509 6.03 16.61 -15.83
C GLU A 509 4.51 16.79 -15.67
N THR A 510 4.10 17.99 -15.27
CA THR A 510 2.68 18.36 -15.21
C THR A 510 2.37 19.32 -16.35
N GLU A 511 1.81 18.83 -17.44
CA GLU A 511 1.32 19.69 -18.51
C GLU A 511 0.10 20.49 -18.00
N PRO A 512 0.06 21.82 -18.21
CA PRO A 512 -1.10 22.61 -17.87
C PRO A 512 -2.30 22.21 -18.74
N LEU A 513 -3.49 22.24 -18.15
CA LEU A 513 -4.73 22.04 -18.89
C LEU A 513 -4.86 23.03 -20.06
N PRO A 514 -5.38 22.60 -21.22
CA PRO A 514 -5.74 23.51 -22.31
C PRO A 514 -6.70 24.60 -21.83
N GLU A 515 -6.56 25.80 -22.39
CA GLU A 515 -7.45 26.93 -22.06
C GLU A 515 -8.92 26.54 -22.25
N GLY A 516 -9.75 26.87 -21.27
CA GLY A 516 -11.19 26.57 -21.27
C GLY A 516 -11.58 25.20 -20.72
N MET A 517 -10.63 24.33 -20.39
CA MET A 517 -10.93 23.06 -19.72
C MET A 517 -11.02 23.26 -18.20
N GLU A 518 -12.14 22.86 -17.59
CA GLU A 518 -12.29 22.90 -16.13
C GLU A 518 -11.41 21.83 -15.47
N SER A 519 -10.70 22.20 -14.39
CA SER A 519 -9.93 21.23 -13.64
C SER A 519 -10.84 20.38 -12.76
N LEU A 520 -10.68 19.04 -12.82
CA LEU A 520 -11.31 18.15 -11.85
C LEU A 520 -10.89 18.48 -10.42
N ASN A 521 -9.72 19.11 -10.22
CA ASN A 521 -9.23 19.52 -8.91
C ASN A 521 -10.02 20.67 -8.31
N ASP A 522 -10.79 21.43 -9.10
CA ASP A 522 -11.72 22.46 -8.60
C ASP A 522 -12.96 21.84 -7.97
N LEU A 523 -13.41 20.71 -8.53
CA LEU A 523 -14.59 19.98 -8.08
C LEU A 523 -14.25 19.00 -6.96
N TYR A 524 -13.08 18.35 -7.05
CA TYR A 524 -12.70 17.23 -6.21
C TYR A 524 -11.33 17.42 -5.54
N GLU A 525 -11.25 17.04 -4.27
CA GLU A 525 -10.02 16.81 -3.55
C GLU A 525 -9.62 15.34 -3.73
N HIS A 526 -8.46 15.10 -4.36
CA HIS A 526 -7.88 13.78 -4.43
C HIS A 526 -7.14 13.44 -3.13
N ARG A 527 -7.26 12.18 -2.71
CA ARG A 527 -6.52 11.63 -1.57
C ARG A 527 -6.00 10.25 -1.89
N ILE A 528 -4.90 9.90 -1.23
CA ILE A 528 -4.16 8.67 -1.51
C ILE A 528 -3.93 7.94 -0.19
N LEU A 529 -4.28 6.65 -0.19
CA LEU A 529 -3.89 5.71 0.84
C LEU A 529 -2.64 5.00 0.32
N LEU A 530 -1.52 5.33 0.94
CA LEU A 530 -0.21 4.95 0.43
C LEU A 530 0.00 3.44 0.55
N GLY A 531 0.38 2.84 -0.57
CA GLY A 531 0.95 1.51 -0.70
C GLY A 531 2.08 1.58 -1.72
N SER A 532 3.16 0.84 -1.51
CA SER A 532 4.32 0.73 -2.39
C SER A 532 3.98 0.13 -3.76
N THR A 533 3.07 -0.84 -3.81
CA THR A 533 2.73 -1.61 -5.01
C THR A 533 1.26 -1.46 -5.40
N ARG A 534 0.38 -1.19 -4.44
CA ARG A 534 -1.07 -1.09 -4.66
C ARG A 534 -1.64 0.12 -3.90
N PRO A 535 -1.27 1.35 -4.26
CA PRO A 535 -1.86 2.53 -3.62
C PRO A 535 -3.34 2.65 -4.02
N VAL A 536 -4.14 3.23 -3.13
CA VAL A 536 -5.57 3.45 -3.35
C VAL A 536 -5.84 4.94 -3.43
N ILE A 537 -6.45 5.38 -4.52
CA ILE A 537 -6.86 6.76 -4.76
C ILE A 537 -8.36 6.87 -4.46
N TYR A 538 -8.74 7.99 -3.85
CA TYR A 538 -10.15 8.35 -3.72
C TYR A 538 -10.37 9.84 -3.85
N THR A 539 -11.58 10.22 -4.27
CA THR A 539 -11.97 11.62 -4.47
C THR A 539 -13.06 12.04 -3.51
N ILE A 540 -12.96 13.28 -3.04
CA ILE A 540 -13.93 13.93 -2.15
C ILE A 540 -14.40 15.22 -2.81
N PRO A 541 -15.70 15.53 -2.85
CA PRO A 541 -16.17 16.84 -3.32
C PRO A 541 -15.61 17.98 -2.44
N ARG A 542 -15.06 19.03 -3.06
CA ARG A 542 -14.60 20.22 -2.31
C ARG A 542 -15.78 20.93 -1.63
N GLN A 543 -16.94 20.99 -2.29
CA GLN A 543 -18.14 21.56 -1.73
C GLN A 543 -18.86 20.56 -0.81
N GLY A 544 -19.31 21.03 0.36
CA GLY A 544 -20.13 20.24 1.29
C GLY A 544 -19.35 19.31 2.25
N SER A 545 -18.03 19.23 2.13
CA SER A 545 -17.19 18.46 3.05
C SER A 545 -17.15 19.10 4.44
N LYS A 546 -17.55 18.34 5.47
CA LYS A 546 -17.46 18.77 6.87
C LYS A 546 -16.12 18.31 7.45
N ALA A 547 -15.58 19.06 8.41
CA ALA A 547 -14.26 18.79 9.01
C ALA A 547 -14.03 17.35 9.53
N ASN A 548 -15.10 16.60 9.84
CA ASN A 548 -15.02 15.21 10.33
C ASN A 548 -16.02 14.27 9.62
N SER A 549 -16.44 14.60 8.40
CA SER A 549 -17.30 13.77 7.55
C SER A 549 -17.16 14.19 6.09
N PHE A 550 -16.87 13.23 5.22
CA PHE A 550 -16.77 13.44 3.78
C PHE A 550 -17.42 12.29 3.01
N GLN A 551 -17.83 12.60 1.79
CA GLN A 551 -18.38 11.63 0.84
C GLN A 551 -17.28 11.24 -0.13
N VAL A 552 -17.09 9.94 -0.35
CA VAL A 552 -16.16 9.42 -1.34
C VAL A 552 -16.94 9.17 -2.64
N ARG A 553 -16.51 9.81 -3.73
CA ARG A 553 -17.18 9.70 -5.04
C ARG A 553 -16.59 8.58 -5.88
N MET A 554 -15.26 8.51 -5.91
CA MET A 554 -14.51 7.45 -6.56
C MET A 554 -13.52 6.86 -5.55
N LEU A 555 -13.34 5.55 -5.62
CA LEU A 555 -12.35 4.79 -4.87
C LEU A 555 -11.80 3.70 -5.80
N GLY A 556 -10.52 3.78 -6.15
CA GLY A 556 -9.87 2.86 -7.08
C GLY A 556 -8.42 2.60 -6.70
N GLY A 557 -7.88 1.48 -7.15
CA GLY A 557 -6.45 1.17 -7.04
C GLY A 557 -5.69 1.75 -8.23
N VAL A 558 -4.47 2.22 -8.00
CA VAL A 558 -3.52 2.44 -9.11
C VAL A 558 -2.89 1.10 -9.42
N TRP A 559 -2.94 0.72 -10.69
CA TRP A 559 -2.31 -0.50 -11.17
C TRP A 559 -1.29 -0.13 -12.23
N ASP A 560 -0.05 -0.49 -11.95
CA ASP A 560 1.04 -0.42 -12.89
C ASP A 560 1.73 -1.79 -12.82
N GLU A 561 1.71 -2.53 -13.94
CA GLU A 561 2.34 -3.86 -13.98
C GLU A 561 3.81 -3.80 -13.60
N GLY A 562 4.48 -2.67 -13.86
CA GLY A 562 5.86 -2.42 -13.45
C GLY A 562 6.03 -2.46 -11.93
N LEU A 563 5.02 -2.05 -11.16
CA LEU A 563 5.06 -2.10 -9.69
C LEU A 563 5.03 -3.52 -9.11
N LEU A 564 4.60 -4.52 -9.87
CA LEU A 564 4.38 -5.89 -9.40
C LEU A 564 5.57 -6.84 -9.65
N ASP A 565 6.70 -6.33 -10.16
CA ASP A 565 7.92 -7.11 -10.39
C ASP A 565 7.61 -8.44 -11.12
N LYS A 566 7.03 -8.36 -12.34
CA LYS A 566 7.37 -9.43 -13.28
C LYS A 566 8.87 -9.27 -13.53
N PRO A 567 9.75 -10.22 -13.16
CA PRO A 567 11.12 -10.16 -13.63
C PRO A 567 11.02 -9.96 -15.14
N PRO A 568 11.77 -9.02 -15.73
CA PRO A 568 11.73 -8.83 -17.18
C PRO A 568 11.91 -10.22 -17.76
N ALA A 569 10.89 -10.72 -18.48
CA ALA A 569 10.98 -12.01 -19.13
C ALA A 569 12.30 -11.95 -19.87
N THR A 570 13.25 -12.81 -19.48
CA THR A 570 14.61 -12.80 -19.99
C THR A 570 14.45 -12.76 -21.49
N VAL A 571 14.66 -11.59 -22.09
CA VAL A 571 14.62 -11.47 -23.54
C VAL A 571 15.85 -12.24 -23.93
N GLU A 572 15.67 -13.53 -24.21
CA GLU A 572 16.64 -14.32 -24.93
C GLU A 572 16.91 -13.47 -26.16
N ALA A 573 18.06 -12.82 -26.17
CA ALA A 573 18.56 -12.09 -27.30
C ALA A 573 18.71 -13.14 -28.41
N GLN A 574 17.63 -13.36 -29.15
CA GLN A 574 17.63 -14.07 -30.41
C GLN A 574 18.43 -13.18 -31.36
N ALA A 575 19.74 -13.38 -31.34
CA ALA A 575 20.62 -13.08 -32.44
C ALA A 575 20.21 -13.98 -33.61
N VAL A 576 19.10 -13.65 -34.29
CA VAL A 576 18.79 -14.20 -35.60
C VAL A 576 19.50 -13.32 -36.61
N GLY A 577 20.62 -13.86 -37.11
CA GLY A 577 21.30 -13.33 -38.27
C GLY A 577 20.33 -13.25 -39.45
N SER A 578 20.24 -12.06 -40.01
CA SER A 578 19.69 -11.80 -41.33
C SER A 578 20.43 -12.64 -42.37
N GLN A 579 19.74 -13.61 -42.97
CA GLN A 579 20.19 -14.27 -44.20
C GLN A 579 19.19 -13.96 -45.30
N ASP A 580 19.66 -13.20 -46.28
CA ASP A 580 19.00 -12.84 -47.53
C ASP A 580 18.59 -14.08 -48.35
N VAL A 581 17.33 -14.15 -48.79
CA VAL A 581 16.91 -14.94 -49.96
C VAL A 581 15.77 -14.20 -50.68
N PRO A 582 15.79 -14.13 -52.03
CA PRO A 582 15.07 -13.10 -52.79
C PRO A 582 13.65 -13.49 -53.20
N ALA A 583 12.94 -12.45 -53.65
CA ALA A 583 11.63 -12.43 -54.26
C ALA A 583 11.40 -13.50 -55.34
N ASN A 584 10.19 -14.05 -55.36
CA ASN A 584 9.62 -14.64 -56.57
C ASN A 584 8.13 -14.29 -56.63
N ASP A 585 7.79 -13.60 -57.71
CA ASP A 585 6.45 -13.32 -58.21
C ASP A 585 5.74 -14.63 -58.62
N ALA A 586 4.43 -14.71 -58.35
CA ALA A 586 3.47 -15.37 -59.25
C ALA A 586 2.04 -14.99 -58.87
N ALA A 587 1.35 -14.38 -59.82
CA ALA A 587 -0.09 -14.17 -59.88
C ALA A 587 -0.84 -15.47 -60.22
N HIS A 588 -2.09 -15.63 -59.74
CA HIS A 588 -3.31 -15.65 -60.56
C HIS A 588 -4.51 -16.30 -59.83
N ASP A 589 -5.60 -15.54 -59.85
CA ASP A 589 -6.97 -15.85 -60.30
C ASP A 589 -7.81 -16.99 -59.71
N ASP A 590 -8.99 -16.53 -59.27
CA ASP A 590 -10.33 -17.03 -59.56
C ASP A 590 -10.65 -18.51 -59.35
N GLU A 591 -11.57 -18.77 -58.43
CA GLU A 591 -12.66 -19.68 -58.75
C GLU A 591 -13.96 -19.31 -58.04
N VAL A 592 -14.98 -19.18 -58.89
CA VAL A 592 -16.40 -18.95 -58.69
C VAL A 592 -17.03 -20.17 -58.03
N ASN A 593 -18.00 -19.97 -57.13
CA ASN A 593 -19.04 -20.98 -56.94
C ASN A 593 -20.38 -20.36 -56.55
N ASP A 594 -21.31 -20.45 -57.50
CA ASP A 594 -22.75 -20.26 -57.37
C ASP A 594 -23.38 -21.45 -56.65
N HIS A 595 -24.40 -21.20 -55.81
CA HIS A 595 -25.61 -22.03 -55.71
C HIS A 595 -26.71 -21.36 -54.87
N ASP A 596 -27.66 -20.74 -55.59
CA ASP A 596 -29.11 -20.98 -55.61
C ASP A 596 -29.93 -21.31 -54.34
N GLU A 597 -30.97 -20.45 -54.20
CA GLU A 597 -32.40 -20.75 -53.93
C GLU A 597 -32.89 -21.05 -52.48
N GLU A 598 -33.31 -19.98 -51.77
CA GLU A 598 -34.70 -19.60 -51.37
C GLU A 598 -35.82 -20.67 -51.14
N PRO A 599 -36.96 -20.37 -50.44
CA PRO A 599 -37.36 -19.15 -49.70
C PRO A 599 -38.25 -19.34 -48.41
N GLU A 600 -38.67 -18.19 -47.86
CA GLU A 600 -39.83 -17.82 -46.99
C GLU A 600 -39.98 -18.42 -45.57
N GLU A 601 -40.08 -17.57 -44.53
CA GLU A 601 -41.32 -16.94 -44.04
C GLU A 601 -41.04 -16.05 -42.80
N ASP A 602 -41.69 -14.88 -42.79
CA ASP A 602 -42.28 -14.13 -41.68
C ASP A 602 -41.47 -13.49 -40.52
N ALA A 603 -41.57 -12.15 -40.51
CA ALA A 603 -41.92 -11.27 -39.39
C ALA A 603 -41.03 -11.24 -38.13
N ASP A 604 -40.32 -10.13 -37.92
CA ASP A 604 -40.69 -9.19 -36.84
C ASP A 604 -39.97 -7.84 -37.02
N GLU A 605 -40.71 -6.75 -36.87
CA GLU A 605 -40.20 -5.39 -36.88
C GLU A 605 -39.78 -4.99 -35.46
N GLY A 606 -38.55 -4.48 -35.30
CA GLY A 606 -38.26 -3.49 -34.27
C GLY A 606 -37.21 -3.88 -33.23
N SER A 607 -35.97 -3.43 -33.44
CA SER A 607 -35.23 -2.57 -32.49
C SER A 607 -33.86 -2.27 -33.09
N GLU A 608 -33.65 -1.01 -33.46
CA GLU A 608 -32.36 -0.45 -33.86
C GLU A 608 -31.48 -0.33 -32.60
N ASP A 609 -30.74 -1.39 -32.27
CA ASP A 609 -29.57 -1.29 -31.40
C ASP A 609 -28.36 -0.98 -32.28
N ASN A 610 -27.95 0.29 -32.28
CA ASN A 610 -26.74 0.76 -32.96
C ASN A 610 -25.51 0.09 -32.32
N GLU A 611 -24.91 -0.83 -33.07
CA GLU A 611 -23.55 -1.33 -32.90
C GLU A 611 -22.54 -0.21 -33.19
N GLU A 612 -22.16 0.57 -32.17
CA GLU A 612 -20.91 1.34 -32.16
C GLU A 612 -19.78 0.46 -31.61
N ASP A 613 -19.42 -0.58 -32.37
CA ASP A 613 -18.18 -1.36 -32.18
C ASP A 613 -17.33 -1.18 -33.43
N GLY A 614 -16.40 -0.22 -33.40
CA GLY A 614 -15.44 -0.09 -34.49
C GLY A 614 -14.71 1.24 -34.54
N GLN A 615 -13.83 1.51 -33.57
CA GLN A 615 -12.57 2.28 -33.72
C GLN A 615 -12.10 2.80 -32.35
N SER A 616 -11.43 1.95 -31.55
CA SER A 616 -10.63 2.43 -30.42
C SER A 616 -9.32 1.67 -30.18
N ASP A 617 -9.00 0.64 -30.99
CA ASP A 617 -7.92 -0.30 -30.65
C ASP A 617 -6.50 0.12 -31.08
N VAL A 618 -6.29 1.34 -31.61
CA VAL A 618 -4.98 1.73 -32.17
C VAL A 618 -4.19 2.73 -31.28
N LEU A 619 -4.68 3.08 -30.09
CA LEU A 619 -3.97 3.96 -29.15
C LEU A 619 -3.64 3.34 -27.77
N GLU A 620 -3.98 2.07 -27.51
CA GLU A 620 -3.83 1.48 -26.16
C GLU A 620 -2.41 0.99 -25.81
N GLU A 621 -1.47 0.84 -26.75
CA GLU A 621 -0.17 0.22 -26.46
C GLU A 621 0.82 1.08 -25.64
N SER A 622 0.54 2.37 -25.43
CA SER A 622 1.49 3.29 -24.79
C SER A 622 1.20 3.60 -23.31
N SER A 623 0.10 3.14 -22.72
CA SER A 623 -0.17 3.36 -21.30
C SER A 623 -0.09 2.06 -20.50
N ARG A 624 1.12 1.73 -20.01
CA ARG A 624 1.36 0.62 -19.06
C ARG A 624 0.68 0.80 -17.70
N ILE A 625 -0.01 1.93 -17.51
CA ILE A 625 -0.64 2.35 -16.27
C ILE A 625 -2.16 2.24 -16.45
N ARG A 626 -2.80 1.33 -15.71
CA ARG A 626 -4.26 1.27 -15.61
C ARG A 626 -4.66 1.76 -14.23
N VAL A 627 -5.41 2.86 -14.14
CA VAL A 627 -6.16 3.13 -12.91
C VAL A 627 -7.31 2.13 -12.89
N SER A 628 -7.25 1.13 -12.01
CA SER A 628 -8.33 0.15 -11.88
C SER A 628 -9.65 0.88 -11.63
N HIS A 629 -10.72 0.40 -12.27
CA HIS A 629 -12.03 1.04 -12.13
C HIS A 629 -12.53 0.92 -10.69
N GLN A 630 -13.47 1.81 -10.34
CA GLN A 630 -14.09 1.94 -9.03
C GLN A 630 -14.33 0.58 -8.35
N PHE A 631 -13.81 0.40 -7.14
CA PHE A 631 -14.05 -0.82 -6.35
C PHE A 631 -15.55 -1.08 -6.23
N ASN A 632 -15.94 -2.35 -6.29
CA ASN A 632 -17.35 -2.73 -6.14
C ASN A 632 -17.77 -2.63 -4.66
N LEU A 633 -17.99 -1.40 -4.21
CA LEU A 633 -18.51 -1.04 -2.89
C LEU A 633 -19.88 -0.36 -3.04
N LYS A 634 -20.74 -0.55 -2.04
CA LYS A 634 -22.03 0.13 -2.03
C LYS A 634 -21.80 1.63 -1.79
N LEU A 635 -22.45 2.50 -2.57
CA LEU A 635 -22.36 3.96 -2.38
C LEU A 635 -22.69 4.41 -0.95
N ALA A 636 -23.61 3.72 -0.27
CA ALA A 636 -23.95 3.99 1.13
C ALA A 636 -22.76 3.80 2.09
N ASP A 637 -21.82 2.90 1.78
CA ASP A 637 -20.58 2.73 2.57
C ASP A 637 -19.59 3.88 2.37
N LEU A 638 -19.81 4.73 1.36
CA LEU A 638 -18.93 5.83 0.95
C LEU A 638 -19.52 7.22 1.23
N ASP A 639 -20.77 7.31 1.70
CA ASP A 639 -21.47 8.59 1.83
C ASP A 639 -21.08 9.40 3.08
N HIS A 640 -20.77 8.71 4.17
CA HIS A 640 -20.48 9.31 5.48
C HIS A 640 -19.19 8.78 6.06
N VAL A 641 -18.08 9.03 5.38
CA VAL A 641 -16.76 8.58 5.79
C VAL A 641 -16.10 9.60 6.71
N SER A 642 -15.44 9.13 7.75
CA SER A 642 -14.61 9.94 8.67
C SER A 642 -13.13 9.65 8.57
N ALA A 643 -12.78 8.39 8.34
CA ALA A 643 -11.41 7.93 8.21
C ALA A 643 -11.36 6.72 7.28
N ILE A 644 -10.24 6.57 6.56
CA ILE A 644 -9.97 5.39 5.73
C ILE A 644 -8.54 4.94 6.00
N ALA A 645 -8.32 3.64 6.10
CA ALA A 645 -6.99 3.03 6.16
C ALA A 645 -6.91 1.85 5.18
N TRP A 646 -5.71 1.62 4.67
CA TRP A 646 -5.42 0.61 3.66
C TRP A 646 -4.15 -0.16 4.05
N ASP A 647 -4.19 -1.47 3.83
CA ASP A 647 -3.00 -2.32 3.86
C ASP A 647 -2.94 -3.13 2.56
N GLU A 648 -2.01 -2.74 1.71
CA GLU A 648 -1.78 -3.38 0.41
C GLU A 648 -1.28 -4.82 0.51
N THR A 649 -0.67 -5.20 1.63
CA THR A 649 0.02 -6.49 1.75
C THR A 649 -0.96 -7.66 1.88
N ILE A 650 -2.17 -7.37 2.40
CA ILE A 650 -3.28 -8.32 2.48
C ILE A 650 -4.52 -7.83 1.73
N GLY A 651 -4.44 -6.66 1.09
CA GLY A 651 -5.56 -6.02 0.42
C GLY A 651 -6.74 -5.75 1.36
N ARG A 652 -6.50 -5.04 2.46
CA ARG A 652 -7.55 -4.71 3.44
C ARG A 652 -7.83 -3.23 3.50
N LEU A 653 -9.08 -2.87 3.29
CA LEU A 653 -9.60 -1.51 3.41
C LEU A 653 -10.45 -1.39 4.67
N CYS A 654 -10.17 -0.42 5.52
CA CYS A 654 -10.98 -0.07 6.68
C CYS A 654 -11.60 1.31 6.49
N ILE A 655 -12.92 1.45 6.69
CA ILE A 655 -13.68 2.69 6.57
C ILE A 655 -14.37 2.98 7.90
N GLY A 656 -13.99 4.07 8.56
CA GLY A 656 -14.69 4.59 9.75
C GLY A 656 -15.80 5.52 9.33
N TYR A 657 -17.03 5.32 9.82
CA TYR A 657 -18.16 6.17 9.45
C TYR A 657 -18.33 7.38 10.36
N ALA A 658 -18.63 8.55 9.79
CA ALA A 658 -18.73 9.80 10.52
C ALA A 658 -19.91 9.91 11.48
N ASN A 659 -21.00 9.19 11.18
CA ASN A 659 -22.24 9.17 11.96
C ASN A 659 -22.42 7.86 12.76
N SER A 660 -21.39 7.02 12.82
CA SER A 660 -21.41 5.75 13.53
C SER A 660 -20.14 5.58 14.35
N THR A 661 -20.18 4.65 15.29
CA THR A 661 -19.01 4.16 16.05
C THR A 661 -18.43 2.91 15.41
N ARG A 662 -18.85 2.57 14.19
CA ARG A 662 -18.41 1.37 13.47
C ARG A 662 -17.32 1.67 12.46
N ILE A 663 -16.45 0.68 12.27
CA ILE A 663 -15.48 0.62 11.19
C ILE A 663 -15.85 -0.57 10.31
N ALA A 664 -16.17 -0.33 9.04
CA ALA A 664 -16.32 -1.39 8.07
C ALA A 664 -14.96 -1.86 7.55
N VAL A 665 -14.79 -3.16 7.43
CA VAL A 665 -13.58 -3.80 6.94
C VAL A 665 -13.93 -4.59 5.69
N PHE A 666 -13.25 -4.27 4.59
CA PHE A 666 -13.35 -4.94 3.30
C PHE A 666 -12.03 -5.66 3.03
N ASP A 667 -12.07 -6.98 3.00
CA ASP A 667 -10.90 -7.85 2.75
C ASP A 667 -10.96 -8.32 1.29
N PHE A 668 -10.01 -7.92 0.46
CA PHE A 668 -9.94 -8.30 -0.96
C PHE A 668 -9.23 -9.65 -1.13
N ALA A 669 -8.31 -9.98 -0.23
CA ALA A 669 -7.70 -11.30 -0.19
C ALA A 669 -8.68 -12.36 0.35
N GLY A 670 -8.60 -13.56 -0.20
CA GLY A 670 -9.30 -14.74 0.29
C GLY A 670 -8.84 -15.11 1.70
N ALA A 671 -9.80 -15.42 2.56
CA ALA A 671 -9.55 -16.16 3.78
C ALA A 671 -9.68 -17.67 3.49
N PRO A 672 -9.05 -18.54 4.30
CA PRO A 672 -9.29 -19.98 4.27
C PRO A 672 -10.79 -20.27 4.15
N VAL A 673 -11.19 -21.07 3.17
CA VAL A 673 -12.60 -21.40 2.95
C VAL A 673 -13.05 -22.22 4.16
N PRO A 674 -13.96 -21.71 5.04
CA PRO A 674 -14.54 -22.55 6.06
C PRO A 674 -15.28 -23.67 5.33
N ALA A 675 -15.06 -24.92 5.75
CA ALA A 675 -15.83 -26.02 5.20
C ALA A 675 -17.32 -25.68 5.32
N ARG A 676 -18.05 -25.69 4.20
CA ARG A 676 -19.52 -25.72 4.25
C ARG A 676 -19.86 -27.02 4.98
N LEU A 677 -20.29 -26.90 6.24
CA LEU A 677 -20.77 -28.02 7.06
C LEU A 677 -22.08 -28.55 6.50
#